data_AF-A0A9C8KW88-F1
#
_entry.id   AF-A0A9C8KW88-F1
#
_cell.length_a   1.000
_cell.length_b   1.000
_cell.length_c   1.000
_cell.angle_alpha   90.00
_cell.angle_beta   90.00
_cell.angle_gamma   90.00
#
_symmetry.space_group_name_H-M   'P 1'
#
loop_
_entity.id
_entity.type
_entity.pdbx_description
1 polymer ?
#
loop_
_entity_poly.entity_id
_entity_poly.type
_entity_poly.pdbx_seq_one_letter_code
_entity_poly.pdbx_strand_id
1 'polypeptide(L)'
;MAKSYRDRIGDLLKILQKPISSYAESKLKDCYGEDWKQAAHEILGYKVAKDRSENPEEWDILTWMHLILGGWSELFGKVLSPGDRSHIHELKDIRNDWAHQKPLSFDYTYRAFDNAELFLSAINSPTAEKVKEIKEQLQYEYFSKPTKRKVVKIKADPKSNLKPWRAVVAPHPDVREGKFSQAEFAADLWEVNKAVLGEPGTRRRPEYTDPKQFFSRTYITQGLGQLLRTGLSRLSNTGGEPIVRLQTNFGGGKTHSMLALYHLLSGEDPANLPGVDSFLAENDLSVPKNVRRVVLVGNKISPGEVHLKEDGTEVRTLWGEIAWQLGGREGYEMLRASDETGTNPGDRLSQLFKKYSPLVIFFDEWVAYARQLFDRNTRLPAGDFDTQFTFAQTLTEEIKNVDRALAIISLPQSEDELGSEGGKDALHRLGSAVGRIESTWQPASEYEAYEIVRRRLFDTEMDTKSRAEVIRGYRELYKNNSQHFPVHVQEEEYLRKLERTYPIHPSLFEHLYSTWSTIPRFQQTRGVLRLVAATIHSLWANQDGSVLIMPGTVPLDDPNVRREFTKFLGTTWNNIIDSEIDGATSIAANTDKENVNLGKVGASRRAARTLFLATSPLQKASHLGIDERAVKTGCTQPGESPAVFSDAVEHISKKSVYLYSEEGRYWYSEQPTLRKLAEDRKAAFDASNIYEVLEKQLLKSPKVKEKSDFSRIHIAPHSASEVADQQSVGLVILSPEEPHTAKDAHSPAMLKAAALLDSRGSGPRLNKNMIVFVAADEARLQDLEAAVRSWMAWGDILHDAELGKIEVTTGQLSSARSEKDEAYSQIQARIPETYRWLLIPEQADPKSPVTIEEYPIRGDKAIAQKAAEYMHRIEQLIPVMDGPRLKLEIDQVPLWSKNNTVSLDALAEYFSRYIYLPRIASRETLVHAVEDGVSSLTWNPHTFALASGYDPDKERFTDLHAGEQIRLSSMEKVLILQPQIGQGQVDSEIESNEEDSFGGEGAVEDEKTKTGTDGGSGSGGLQRPVKPAEAAAKKRFYGTVDLNPHAPSGKMGTIAEEVLAHLAADGARVKVHLEIEAESAEGFSEETVNTVLENTRTLGFEQKGFEQE
;
A
#
# COMPACT_ATOMS: atom_id res chain seq x y z
N MET A 1 16.33 42.48 4.07
CA MET A 1 15.12 41.95 4.75
C MET A 1 13.98 41.90 3.73
N ALA A 2 13.05 40.95 3.83
CA ALA A 2 11.89 40.91 2.94
C ALA A 2 10.88 41.99 3.33
N LYS A 3 10.35 42.74 2.35
CA LYS A 3 9.29 43.74 2.57
C LYS A 3 8.00 43.05 3.04
N SER A 4 7.37 43.60 4.08
CA SER A 4 6.06 43.13 4.56
C SER A 4 4.95 43.44 3.56
N TYR A 5 3.80 42.76 3.68
CA TYR A 5 2.60 43.06 2.91
C TYR A 5 2.17 44.54 3.05
N ARG A 6 2.35 45.11 4.26
CA ARG A 6 2.11 46.52 4.54
C ARG A 6 3.04 47.45 3.77
N ASP A 7 4.33 47.13 3.67
CA ASP A 7 5.29 47.93 2.90
C ASP A 7 4.97 47.87 1.40
N ARG A 8 4.56 46.70 0.89
CA ARG A 8 4.20 46.50 -0.52
C ARG A 8 2.97 47.30 -0.93
N ILE A 9 1.92 47.34 -0.12
CA ILE A 9 0.76 48.21 -0.37
C ILE A 9 1.15 49.69 -0.26
N GLY A 10 2.03 50.04 0.70
CA GLY A 10 2.57 51.39 0.82
C GLY A 10 3.38 51.86 -0.40
N ASP A 11 4.08 50.95 -1.07
CA ASP A 11 4.78 51.24 -2.32
C ASP A 11 3.84 51.24 -3.54
N LEU A 12 2.84 50.35 -3.59
CA LEU A 12 1.80 50.36 -4.62
C LEU A 12 1.04 51.69 -4.66
N LEU A 13 0.67 52.25 -3.50
CA LEU A 13 -0.02 53.54 -3.41
C LEU A 13 0.83 54.70 -3.97
N LYS A 14 2.17 54.66 -3.81
CA LYS A 14 3.09 55.63 -4.43
C LYS A 14 3.17 55.47 -5.95
N ILE A 15 3.16 54.22 -6.44
CA ILE A 15 3.16 53.91 -7.88
C ILE A 15 1.86 54.41 -8.53
N LEU A 16 0.72 54.27 -7.84
CA LEU A 16 -0.60 54.70 -8.33
C LEU A 16 -0.81 56.22 -8.35
N GLN A 17 -0.14 56.98 -7.48
CA GLN A 17 -0.31 58.44 -7.34
C GLN A 17 -0.28 59.16 -8.70
N LYS A 18 0.83 59.04 -9.45
CA LYS A 18 1.05 59.83 -10.68
C LYS A 18 0.14 59.42 -11.85
N PRO A 19 -0.02 58.13 -12.21
CA PRO A 19 -0.94 57.74 -13.28
C PRO A 19 -2.37 58.20 -13.05
N ILE A 20 -2.87 58.06 -11.82
CA ILE A 20 -4.27 58.35 -11.48
C ILE A 20 -4.52 59.86 -11.41
N SER A 21 -3.60 60.64 -10.84
CA SER A 21 -3.72 62.11 -10.84
C SER A 21 -3.66 62.70 -12.25
N SER A 22 -2.68 62.29 -13.07
CA SER A 22 -2.55 62.83 -14.45
C SER A 22 -3.70 62.43 -15.37
N TYR A 23 -4.29 61.24 -15.21
CA TYR A 23 -5.50 60.85 -15.95
C TYR A 23 -6.72 61.69 -15.53
N ALA A 24 -6.93 61.87 -14.23
CA ALA A 24 -8.04 62.68 -13.71
C ALA A 24 -7.90 64.15 -14.11
N GLU A 25 -6.70 64.73 -13.98
CA GLU A 25 -6.37 66.09 -14.42
C GLU A 25 -6.65 66.30 -15.92
N SER A 26 -6.22 65.36 -16.78
CA SER A 26 -6.53 65.43 -18.21
C SER A 26 -8.04 65.45 -18.45
N LYS A 27 -8.82 64.57 -17.83
CA LYS A 27 -10.28 64.50 -18.05
C LYS A 27 -11.04 65.70 -17.50
N LEU A 28 -10.52 66.35 -16.45
CA LEU A 28 -11.04 67.61 -15.95
C LEU A 28 -10.73 68.77 -16.92
N LYS A 29 -9.49 68.86 -17.43
CA LYS A 29 -9.09 69.88 -18.43
C LYS A 29 -9.84 69.71 -19.76
N ASP A 30 -9.99 68.47 -20.24
CA ASP A 30 -10.76 68.12 -21.45
C ASP A 30 -12.22 68.60 -21.38
N CYS A 31 -12.80 68.72 -20.17
CA CYS A 31 -14.22 69.00 -19.95
C CYS A 31 -14.52 70.42 -19.45
N TYR A 32 -13.58 71.06 -18.73
CA TYR A 32 -13.79 72.37 -18.06
C TYR A 32 -12.75 73.44 -18.42
N GLY A 33 -11.75 73.14 -19.26
CA GLY A 33 -10.75 74.13 -19.69
C GLY A 33 -9.92 74.68 -18.51
N GLU A 34 -9.83 76.01 -18.38
CA GLU A 34 -9.09 76.68 -17.30
C GLU A 34 -9.75 76.49 -15.92
N ASP A 35 -11.08 76.44 -15.86
CA ASP A 35 -11.86 76.34 -14.61
C ASP A 35 -11.82 74.94 -13.95
N TRP A 36 -11.05 74.00 -14.53
CA TRP A 36 -10.93 72.62 -14.08
C TRP A 36 -10.56 72.47 -12.60
N LYS A 37 -9.77 73.41 -12.04
CA LYS A 37 -9.42 73.41 -10.61
C LYS A 37 -10.62 73.71 -9.71
N GLN A 38 -11.55 74.56 -10.13
CA GLN A 38 -12.79 74.82 -9.38
C GLN A 38 -13.74 73.61 -9.50
N ALA A 39 -13.96 73.11 -10.71
CA ALA A 39 -14.80 71.93 -10.95
C ALA A 39 -14.33 70.70 -10.13
N ALA A 40 -13.02 70.51 -9.99
CA ALA A 40 -12.44 69.44 -9.16
C ALA A 40 -12.85 69.51 -7.68
N HIS A 41 -12.93 70.73 -7.11
CA HIS A 41 -13.37 70.94 -5.73
C HIS A 41 -14.88 70.74 -5.56
N GLU A 42 -15.67 71.19 -6.54
CA GLU A 42 -17.13 71.00 -6.56
C GLU A 42 -17.50 69.51 -6.63
N ILE A 43 -16.82 68.74 -7.48
CA ILE A 43 -16.98 67.29 -7.64
C ILE A 43 -16.60 66.49 -6.38
N LEU A 44 -15.57 66.93 -5.64
CA LEU A 44 -15.20 66.31 -4.35
C LEU A 44 -16.21 66.60 -3.24
N GLY A 45 -16.91 67.73 -3.33
CA GLY A 45 -17.95 68.15 -2.39
C GLY A 45 -17.39 68.70 -1.06
N TYR A 46 -18.13 69.64 -0.49
CA TYR A 46 -17.71 70.45 0.68
C TYR A 46 -17.24 69.62 1.90
N LYS A 47 -17.79 68.40 2.11
CA LYS A 47 -17.41 67.52 3.23
C LYS A 47 -16.05 66.82 3.07
N VAL A 48 -15.50 66.70 1.86
CA VAL A 48 -14.20 66.06 1.60
C VAL A 48 -13.12 67.10 1.32
N ALA A 49 -13.49 68.21 0.67
CA ALA A 49 -12.56 69.30 0.34
C ALA A 49 -12.06 70.09 1.57
N LYS A 50 -12.87 70.22 2.63
CA LYS A 50 -12.60 71.12 3.77
C LYS A 50 -11.26 70.89 4.50
N ASP A 51 -10.77 69.65 4.51
CA ASP A 51 -9.53 69.26 5.20
C ASP A 51 -8.38 68.99 4.22
N ARG A 52 -8.40 69.60 3.02
CA ARG A 52 -7.45 69.37 1.92
C ARG A 52 -6.89 70.69 1.36
N SER A 53 -5.79 70.61 0.61
CA SER A 53 -5.17 71.78 -0.01
C SER A 53 -6.04 72.35 -1.13
N GLU A 54 -6.03 73.69 -1.26
CA GLU A 54 -6.69 74.43 -2.34
C GLU A 54 -6.03 74.22 -3.71
N ASN A 55 -4.81 73.65 -3.76
CA ASN A 55 -4.17 73.25 -5.01
C ASN A 55 -4.33 71.73 -5.26
N PRO A 56 -5.05 71.29 -6.32
CA PRO A 56 -5.22 69.87 -6.64
C PRO A 56 -3.91 69.09 -6.84
N GLU A 57 -2.83 69.76 -7.25
CA GLU A 57 -1.51 69.16 -7.46
C GLU A 57 -0.89 68.59 -6.17
N GLU A 58 -1.35 69.03 -4.98
CA GLU A 58 -0.88 68.56 -3.67
C GLU A 58 -1.72 67.40 -3.10
N TRP A 59 -2.77 66.96 -3.80
CA TRP A 59 -3.72 65.97 -3.31
C TRP A 59 -3.14 64.55 -3.26
N ASP A 60 -3.40 63.84 -2.15
CA ASP A 60 -3.03 62.43 -1.99
C ASP A 60 -3.89 61.50 -2.85
N ILE A 61 -3.38 60.30 -3.13
CA ILE A 61 -4.06 59.29 -3.96
C ILE A 61 -5.49 58.99 -3.50
N LEU A 62 -5.79 59.08 -2.20
CA LEU A 62 -7.16 58.90 -1.70
C LEU A 62 -8.10 60.03 -2.13
N THR A 63 -7.62 61.27 -2.19
CA THR A 63 -8.40 62.42 -2.67
C THR A 63 -8.68 62.28 -4.16
N TRP A 64 -7.69 61.87 -4.97
CA TRP A 64 -7.89 61.55 -6.38
C TRP A 64 -8.87 60.37 -6.61
N MET A 65 -8.80 59.32 -5.80
CA MET A 65 -9.77 58.21 -5.84
C MET A 65 -11.20 58.66 -5.51
N HIS A 66 -11.38 59.57 -4.55
CA HIS A 66 -12.70 60.14 -4.25
C HIS A 66 -13.22 61.02 -5.39
N LEU A 67 -12.36 61.84 -6.03
CA LEU A 67 -12.76 62.64 -7.19
C LEU A 67 -13.25 61.77 -8.36
N ILE A 68 -12.55 60.68 -8.66
CA ILE A 68 -12.94 59.75 -9.74
C ILE A 68 -14.28 59.07 -9.42
N LEU A 69 -14.50 58.68 -8.16
CA LEU A 69 -15.75 58.04 -7.74
C LEU A 69 -16.94 59.00 -7.66
N GLY A 70 -16.70 60.27 -7.32
CA GLY A 70 -17.68 61.35 -7.27
C GLY A 70 -18.09 61.81 -8.67
N GLY A 71 -17.12 62.20 -9.51
CA GLY A 71 -17.34 62.62 -10.90
C GLY A 71 -17.68 61.47 -11.86
N TRP A 72 -18.10 60.31 -11.36
CA TRP A 72 -18.25 59.11 -12.17
C TRP A 72 -19.35 59.23 -13.22
N SER A 73 -20.53 59.72 -12.85
CA SER A 73 -21.67 59.88 -13.77
C SER A 73 -21.45 60.96 -14.83
N GLU A 74 -20.60 61.95 -14.54
CA GLU A 74 -20.46 63.16 -15.34
C GLU A 74 -19.19 63.14 -16.22
N LEU A 75 -18.13 62.47 -15.78
CA LEU A 75 -16.84 62.41 -16.46
C LEU A 75 -16.42 60.96 -16.75
N PHE A 76 -16.10 60.20 -15.70
CA PHE A 76 -15.27 59.00 -15.85
C PHE A 76 -16.02 57.80 -16.43
N GLY A 77 -17.29 57.61 -16.05
CA GLY A 77 -18.17 56.55 -16.56
C GLY A 77 -18.63 56.74 -18.02
N LYS A 78 -18.19 57.80 -18.70
CA LYS A 78 -18.33 57.95 -20.17
C LYS A 78 -17.23 57.22 -20.95
N VAL A 79 -16.15 56.81 -20.27
CA VAL A 79 -14.95 56.19 -20.87
C VAL A 79 -14.57 54.88 -20.17
N LEU A 80 -14.74 54.82 -18.84
CA LEU A 80 -14.44 53.65 -18.02
C LEU A 80 -15.69 52.85 -17.68
N SER A 81 -15.53 51.53 -17.53
CA SER A 81 -16.63 50.59 -17.28
C SER A 81 -17.08 50.55 -15.81
N PRO A 82 -18.27 50.00 -15.51
CA PRO A 82 -18.68 49.71 -14.13
C PRO A 82 -17.72 48.76 -13.37
N GLY A 83 -16.93 47.94 -14.08
CA GLY A 83 -15.86 47.13 -13.50
C GLY A 83 -14.73 48.00 -12.97
N ASP A 84 -14.27 48.96 -13.76
CA ASP A 84 -13.23 49.93 -13.38
C ASP A 84 -13.63 50.78 -12.17
N ARG A 85 -14.93 51.12 -12.05
CA ARG A 85 -15.49 51.76 -10.85
C ARG A 85 -15.33 50.88 -9.60
N SER A 86 -15.46 49.56 -9.76
CA SER A 86 -15.34 48.60 -8.67
C SER A 86 -13.86 48.45 -8.26
N HIS A 87 -12.95 48.33 -9.22
CA HIS A 87 -11.50 48.28 -8.97
C HIS A 87 -11.00 49.52 -8.22
N ILE A 88 -11.40 50.74 -8.63
CA ILE A 88 -10.97 51.97 -7.94
C ILE A 88 -11.64 52.15 -6.56
N HIS A 89 -12.85 51.61 -6.34
CA HIS A 89 -13.47 51.58 -5.01
C HIS A 89 -12.73 50.63 -4.06
N GLU A 90 -12.38 49.43 -4.50
CA GLU A 90 -11.60 48.48 -3.71
C GLU A 90 -10.20 49.03 -3.38
N LEU A 91 -9.52 49.69 -4.32
CA LEU A 91 -8.22 50.32 -4.07
C LEU A 91 -8.30 51.44 -3.01
N LYS A 92 -9.38 52.23 -3.00
CA LYS A 92 -9.68 53.22 -1.95
C LYS A 92 -9.83 52.55 -0.58
N ASP A 93 -10.57 51.44 -0.50
CA ASP A 93 -10.82 50.76 0.77
C ASP A 93 -9.57 50.04 1.30
N ILE A 94 -8.78 49.45 0.39
CA ILE A 94 -7.43 48.91 0.66
C ILE A 94 -6.48 50.01 1.18
N ARG A 95 -6.51 51.22 0.62
CA ARG A 95 -5.76 52.38 1.13
C ARG A 95 -6.17 52.70 2.56
N ASN A 96 -7.48 52.70 2.85
CA ASN A 96 -7.99 53.02 4.19
C ASN A 96 -7.62 51.95 5.22
N ASP A 97 -7.75 50.67 4.87
CA ASP A 97 -7.36 49.55 5.73
C ASP A 97 -5.84 49.54 5.99
N TRP A 98 -5.04 49.89 4.99
CA TRP A 98 -3.63 50.18 5.15
C TRP A 98 -3.40 51.37 6.10
N ALA A 99 -4.09 52.49 5.95
CA ALA A 99 -3.93 53.65 6.84
C ALA A 99 -4.28 53.31 8.31
N HIS A 100 -5.36 52.55 8.54
CA HIS A 100 -5.84 52.14 9.86
C HIS A 100 -5.08 50.96 10.50
N GLN A 101 -3.92 50.57 9.95
CA GLN A 101 -3.07 49.50 10.49
C GLN A 101 -3.73 48.13 10.63
N LYS A 102 -4.75 47.82 9.81
CA LYS A 102 -5.36 46.48 9.79
C LYS A 102 -4.33 45.40 9.38
N PRO A 103 -4.50 44.14 9.84
CA PRO A 103 -3.68 43.02 9.36
C PRO A 103 -3.97 42.74 7.87
N LEU A 104 -2.91 42.46 7.10
CA LEU A 104 -2.97 42.29 5.65
C LEU A 104 -2.42 40.91 5.28
N SER A 105 -3.21 40.09 4.56
CA SER A 105 -2.81 38.76 4.09
C SER A 105 -2.11 38.81 2.72
N PHE A 106 -1.60 37.66 2.26
CA PHE A 106 -1.15 37.50 0.88
C PHE A 106 -2.27 37.81 -0.12
N ASP A 107 -3.44 37.19 0.03
CA ASP A 107 -4.55 37.25 -0.93
C ASP A 107 -5.11 38.67 -1.04
N TYR A 108 -5.22 39.36 0.11
CA TYR A 108 -5.62 40.77 0.19
C TYR A 108 -4.58 41.67 -0.50
N THR A 109 -3.29 41.38 -0.35
CA THR A 109 -2.22 42.11 -1.06
C THR A 109 -2.22 41.81 -2.55
N TYR A 110 -2.40 40.55 -2.95
CA TYR A 110 -2.45 40.15 -4.35
C TYR A 110 -3.62 40.82 -5.07
N ARG A 111 -4.82 40.81 -4.47
CA ARG A 111 -6.01 41.55 -4.95
C ARG A 111 -5.78 43.05 -5.08
N ALA A 112 -4.96 43.65 -4.22
CA ALA A 112 -4.57 45.07 -4.34
C ALA A 112 -3.74 45.33 -5.61
N PHE A 113 -2.76 44.48 -5.91
CA PHE A 113 -1.96 44.58 -7.14
C PHE A 113 -2.79 44.24 -8.39
N ASP A 114 -3.70 43.28 -8.31
CA ASP A 114 -4.58 42.85 -9.41
C ASP A 114 -5.58 43.95 -9.80
N ASN A 115 -6.31 44.52 -8.84
CA ASN A 115 -7.18 45.68 -9.06
C ASN A 115 -6.41 46.90 -9.61
N ALA A 116 -5.16 47.11 -9.16
CA ALA A 116 -4.30 48.18 -9.63
C ALA A 116 -3.88 47.99 -11.09
N GLU A 117 -3.50 46.77 -11.48
CA GLU A 117 -3.14 46.44 -12.86
C GLU A 117 -4.33 46.59 -13.81
N LEU A 118 -5.51 46.10 -13.43
CA LEU A 118 -6.75 46.21 -14.22
C LEU A 118 -7.12 47.69 -14.43
N PHE A 119 -7.17 48.49 -13.35
CA PHE A 119 -7.49 49.92 -13.46
C PHE A 119 -6.43 50.71 -14.24
N LEU A 120 -5.13 50.44 -14.04
CA LEU A 120 -4.05 51.07 -14.82
C LEU A 120 -4.13 50.72 -16.30
N SER A 121 -4.54 49.50 -16.64
CA SER A 121 -4.75 49.05 -18.02
C SER A 121 -5.94 49.77 -18.66
N ALA A 122 -7.06 49.92 -17.94
CA ALA A 122 -8.24 50.65 -18.42
C ALA A 122 -7.96 52.14 -18.72
N ILE A 123 -7.05 52.78 -17.97
CA ILE A 123 -6.57 54.14 -18.26
C ILE A 123 -5.36 54.18 -19.22
N ASN A 124 -5.00 53.06 -19.87
CA ASN A 124 -3.86 52.90 -20.78
C ASN A 124 -2.50 53.38 -20.22
N SER A 125 -2.26 53.17 -18.92
CA SER A 125 -0.99 53.55 -18.30
C SER A 125 0.10 52.51 -18.56
N PRO A 126 1.31 52.90 -19.05
CA PRO A 126 2.45 51.99 -19.15
C PRO A 126 2.98 51.51 -17.78
N THR A 127 2.42 52.03 -16.68
CA THR A 127 2.68 51.57 -15.32
C THR A 127 2.04 50.21 -15.02
N ALA A 128 1.03 49.78 -15.82
CA ALA A 128 0.33 48.51 -15.62
C ALA A 128 1.29 47.31 -15.64
N GLU A 129 2.16 47.21 -16.65
CA GLU A 129 3.12 46.10 -16.78
C GLU A 129 4.09 46.05 -15.58
N LYS A 130 4.48 47.21 -15.04
CA LYS A 130 5.32 47.28 -13.82
C LYS A 130 4.57 46.81 -12.56
N VAL A 131 3.26 47.04 -12.47
CA VAL A 131 2.44 46.50 -11.37
C VAL A 131 2.28 44.99 -11.54
N LYS A 132 2.11 44.50 -12.77
CA LYS A 132 2.07 43.08 -13.14
C LYS A 132 3.36 42.34 -12.79
N GLU A 133 4.54 42.87 -13.15
CA GLU A 133 5.85 42.33 -12.74
C GLU A 133 5.93 42.14 -11.22
N ILE A 134 5.46 43.12 -10.44
CA ILE A 134 5.47 43.05 -8.97
C ILE A 134 4.39 42.08 -8.45
N LYS A 135 3.25 41.95 -9.13
CA LYS A 135 2.19 40.95 -8.83
C LYS A 135 2.70 39.53 -9.03
N GLU A 136 3.32 39.26 -10.17
CA GLU A 136 3.97 37.99 -10.51
C GLU A 136 5.13 37.68 -9.56
N GLN A 137 5.97 38.67 -9.22
CA GLN A 137 7.02 38.52 -8.22
C GLN A 137 6.45 38.22 -6.83
N LEU A 138 5.36 38.87 -6.41
CA LEU A 138 4.68 38.62 -5.14
C LEU A 138 4.08 37.21 -5.09
N GLN A 139 3.48 36.75 -6.18
CA GLN A 139 2.94 35.41 -6.35
C GLN A 139 4.07 34.37 -6.26
N TYR A 140 5.14 34.55 -7.04
CA TYR A 140 6.34 33.72 -6.99
C TYR A 140 6.92 33.69 -5.59
N GLU A 141 7.09 34.85 -4.93
CA GLU A 141 7.58 34.94 -3.55
C GLU A 141 6.70 34.24 -2.51
N TYR A 142 5.42 34.01 -2.78
CA TYR A 142 4.52 33.31 -1.86
C TYR A 142 4.60 31.80 -2.05
N PHE A 143 4.55 31.33 -3.30
CA PHE A 143 4.63 29.90 -3.62
C PHE A 143 6.07 29.33 -3.60
N SER A 144 7.10 30.16 -3.75
CA SER A 144 8.52 29.78 -3.59
C SER A 144 9.04 29.92 -2.15
N LYS A 145 8.29 30.57 -1.25
CA LYS A 145 8.54 30.41 0.19
C LYS A 145 8.10 28.99 0.55
N PRO A 146 9.00 28.05 0.90
CA PRO A 146 8.55 26.86 1.59
C PRO A 146 7.83 27.32 2.86
N THR A 147 6.65 26.76 3.12
CA THR A 147 6.02 26.86 4.43
C THR A 147 7.08 26.51 5.46
N LYS A 148 7.25 27.32 6.52
CA LYS A 148 8.18 27.02 7.63
C LYS A 148 7.69 25.87 8.52
N ARG A 149 7.26 24.76 7.89
CA ARG A 149 7.45 23.41 8.44
C ARG A 149 8.90 23.35 8.90
N LYS A 150 9.12 22.99 10.17
CA LYS A 150 10.47 22.70 10.65
C LYS A 150 10.92 21.45 9.91
N VAL A 151 11.74 21.60 8.87
CA VAL A 151 12.49 20.48 8.28
C VAL A 151 13.18 19.80 9.46
N VAL A 152 12.84 18.54 9.71
CA VAL A 152 13.41 17.77 10.82
C VAL A 152 14.84 17.47 10.43
N LYS A 153 15.75 18.40 10.80
CA LYS A 153 17.18 18.34 10.50
C LYS A 153 17.67 16.95 10.84
N ILE A 154 18.05 16.20 9.81
CA ILE A 154 18.70 14.91 9.94
C ILE A 154 20.03 15.19 10.62
N LYS A 155 20.11 14.88 11.92
CA LYS A 155 21.34 15.07 12.69
C LYS A 155 22.29 13.92 12.36
N ALA A 156 23.15 14.13 11.38
CA ALA A 156 24.43 13.44 11.37
C ALA A 156 25.13 13.77 12.70
N ASP A 157 25.21 12.82 13.61
CA ASP A 157 25.86 12.94 14.91
C ASP A 157 27.37 12.71 14.71
N PRO A 158 28.23 13.75 14.77
CA PRO A 158 29.56 13.72 14.15
C PRO A 158 30.61 13.02 15.02
N LYS A 159 30.36 11.75 15.39
CA LYS A 159 31.25 10.90 16.18
C LYS A 159 32.62 10.63 15.53
N SER A 160 32.78 10.98 14.25
CA SER A 160 33.97 10.74 13.44
C SER A 160 34.89 11.96 13.27
N ASN A 161 34.57 13.12 13.84
CA ASN A 161 35.28 14.40 13.63
C ASN A 161 35.37 14.88 12.15
N LEU A 162 34.70 14.19 11.21
CA LEU A 162 34.73 14.54 9.79
C LEU A 162 33.95 15.82 9.50
N LYS A 163 34.43 16.62 8.56
CA LYS A 163 33.69 17.78 8.04
C LYS A 163 32.51 17.30 7.17
N PRO A 164 31.35 17.99 7.20
CA PRO A 164 30.31 17.80 6.20
C PRO A 164 30.82 18.24 4.82
N TRP A 165 30.32 17.65 3.73
CA TRP A 165 30.82 17.91 2.37
C TRP A 165 30.92 19.41 2.03
N ARG A 166 29.94 20.17 2.52
CA ARG A 166 29.80 21.61 2.37
C ARG A 166 30.93 22.46 2.92
N ALA A 167 31.70 21.94 3.87
CA ALA A 167 32.86 22.58 4.48
C ALA A 167 34.19 22.09 3.89
N VAL A 168 34.11 21.32 2.79
CA VAL A 168 35.24 20.74 2.04
C VAL A 168 35.24 21.22 0.60
N VAL A 169 34.06 21.30 -0.04
CA VAL A 169 33.86 21.86 -1.39
C VAL A 169 32.51 22.58 -1.46
N ALA A 170 32.45 23.66 -2.24
CA ALA A 170 31.24 24.48 -2.40
C ALA A 170 30.66 24.35 -3.82
N PRO A 171 29.33 24.45 -4.02
CA PRO A 171 28.72 24.44 -5.35
C PRO A 171 29.10 25.69 -6.18
N HIS A 172 28.80 25.77 -7.48
CA HIS A 172 28.88 27.07 -8.19
C HIS A 172 27.82 28.06 -7.68
N PRO A 173 28.02 29.41 -7.80
CA PRO A 173 27.09 30.40 -7.23
C PRO A 173 25.65 30.30 -7.77
N ASP A 174 25.51 30.00 -9.06
CA ASP A 174 24.24 29.71 -9.75
C ASP A 174 23.45 28.56 -9.08
N VAL A 175 24.14 27.49 -8.67
CA VAL A 175 23.59 26.37 -7.88
C VAL A 175 23.33 26.78 -6.42
N ARG A 176 24.26 27.49 -5.76
CA ARG A 176 24.09 27.97 -4.37
C ARG A 176 22.84 28.85 -4.23
N GLU A 177 22.60 29.74 -5.20
CA GLU A 177 21.50 30.72 -5.19
C GLU A 177 20.16 30.17 -5.73
N GLY A 178 20.14 28.96 -6.30
CA GLY A 178 18.92 28.35 -6.83
C GLY A 178 18.46 28.90 -8.18
N LYS A 179 19.35 29.62 -8.87
CA LYS A 179 19.04 30.32 -10.13
C LYS A 179 19.16 29.45 -11.37
N PHE A 180 19.82 28.29 -11.25
CA PHE A 180 20.15 27.32 -12.31
C PHE A 180 18.96 26.96 -13.22
N SER A 181 18.70 27.77 -14.25
CA SER A 181 17.50 27.64 -15.07
C SER A 181 17.65 26.53 -16.11
N GLN A 182 16.53 25.99 -16.61
CA GLN A 182 16.56 25.01 -17.72
C GLN A 182 17.30 25.56 -18.96
N ALA A 183 17.35 26.88 -19.15
CA ALA A 183 18.05 27.56 -20.24
C ALA A 183 19.56 27.73 -20.00
N GLU A 184 20.08 27.58 -18.78
CA GLU A 184 21.51 27.71 -18.42
C GLU A 184 22.31 26.39 -18.52
N PHE A 185 21.63 25.30 -18.91
CA PHE A 185 22.27 24.06 -19.37
C PHE A 185 22.09 23.82 -20.87
N ALA A 186 21.40 24.73 -21.57
CA ALA A 186 21.38 24.75 -23.03
C ALA A 186 22.52 25.65 -23.52
N ALA A 187 23.46 25.05 -24.23
CA ALA A 187 24.42 25.82 -25.00
C ALA A 187 23.71 26.42 -26.23
N ASP A 188 23.95 27.69 -26.54
CA ASP A 188 23.41 28.37 -27.73
C ASP A 188 24.59 29.00 -28.49
N LEU A 189 25.01 28.36 -29.57
CA LEU A 189 26.16 28.78 -30.37
C LEU A 189 25.90 30.13 -31.08
N TRP A 190 24.64 30.51 -31.31
CA TRP A 190 24.26 31.80 -31.89
C TRP A 190 24.43 32.93 -30.87
N GLU A 191 23.91 32.77 -29.65
CA GLU A 191 24.13 33.74 -28.55
C GLU A 191 25.63 33.94 -28.29
N VAL A 192 26.43 32.87 -28.27
CA VAL A 192 27.87 32.97 -28.07
C VAL A 192 28.57 33.69 -29.22
N ASN A 193 28.26 33.35 -30.49
CA ASN A 193 28.87 34.00 -31.63
C ASN A 193 28.57 35.52 -31.64
N LYS A 194 27.31 35.91 -31.42
CA LYS A 194 26.90 37.31 -31.28
C LYS A 194 27.60 38.03 -30.13
N ALA A 195 27.74 37.37 -28.98
CA ALA A 195 28.39 37.94 -27.80
C ALA A 195 29.89 38.20 -28.00
N VAL A 196 30.56 37.32 -28.75
CA VAL A 196 31.98 37.40 -29.14
C VAL A 196 32.20 38.44 -30.24
N LEU A 197 31.29 38.56 -31.21
CA LEU A 197 31.30 39.63 -32.22
C LEU A 197 30.98 41.02 -31.61
N GLY A 198 30.36 41.05 -30.42
CA GLY A 198 30.09 42.28 -29.67
C GLY A 198 28.71 42.90 -29.92
N GLU A 199 27.80 42.17 -30.56
CA GLU A 199 26.51 42.69 -31.01
C GLU A 199 25.65 43.26 -29.86
N PRO A 200 25.07 44.47 -30.01
CA PRO A 200 24.21 45.10 -29.01
C PRO A 200 23.04 44.24 -28.55
N GLY A 201 22.68 44.34 -27.27
CA GLY A 201 21.55 43.60 -26.68
C GLY A 201 21.80 42.11 -26.42
N THR A 202 22.93 41.54 -26.86
CA THR A 202 23.21 40.11 -26.67
C THR A 202 23.40 39.73 -25.20
N ARG A 203 22.68 38.70 -24.74
CA ARG A 203 22.81 38.14 -23.39
C ARG A 203 24.18 37.48 -23.20
N ARG A 204 25.11 38.18 -22.53
CA ARG A 204 26.41 37.59 -22.17
C ARG A 204 26.26 36.60 -21.02
N ARG A 205 26.80 35.40 -21.21
CA ARG A 205 26.79 34.27 -20.27
C ARG A 205 28.24 33.79 -20.11
N PRO A 206 29.01 34.31 -19.13
CA PRO A 206 30.46 34.07 -19.06
C PRO A 206 30.85 32.59 -19.12
N GLU A 207 30.05 31.71 -18.50
CA GLU A 207 30.21 30.26 -18.48
C GLU A 207 30.04 29.55 -19.86
N TYR A 208 29.64 30.31 -20.89
CA TYR A 208 29.56 29.89 -22.29
C TYR A 208 30.26 30.85 -23.27
N THR A 209 30.50 32.11 -22.92
CA THR A 209 31.10 33.13 -23.82
C THR A 209 32.58 33.39 -23.58
N ASP A 210 33.09 33.13 -22.37
CA ASP A 210 34.52 33.23 -22.02
C ASP A 210 35.17 31.84 -22.16
N PRO A 211 36.19 31.66 -23.04
CA PRO A 211 36.89 30.39 -23.21
C PRO A 211 37.41 29.79 -21.89
N LYS A 212 37.91 30.61 -20.96
CA LYS A 212 38.54 30.15 -19.71
C LYS A 212 37.49 29.60 -18.76
N GLN A 213 36.37 30.31 -18.62
CA GLN A 213 35.24 29.86 -17.82
C GLN A 213 34.54 28.66 -18.45
N PHE A 214 34.39 28.62 -19.78
CA PHE A 214 33.90 27.45 -20.50
C PHE A 214 34.75 26.21 -20.20
N PHE A 215 36.07 26.25 -20.43
CA PHE A 215 36.94 25.09 -20.20
C PHE A 215 37.07 24.72 -18.71
N SER A 216 36.98 25.67 -17.77
CA SER A 216 36.93 25.37 -16.33
C SER A 216 35.72 24.51 -15.92
N ARG A 217 34.57 24.68 -16.60
CA ARG A 217 33.30 23.97 -16.33
C ARG A 217 33.07 22.78 -17.28
N THR A 218 33.94 22.58 -18.27
CA THR A 218 33.90 21.47 -19.23
C THR A 218 34.87 20.36 -18.82
N TYR A 219 34.47 19.11 -19.00
CA TYR A 219 35.37 17.96 -18.97
C TYR A 219 35.60 17.47 -20.41
N ILE A 220 36.86 17.28 -20.81
CA ILE A 220 37.19 16.74 -22.14
C ILE A 220 36.98 15.23 -22.10
N THR A 221 35.78 14.79 -22.49
CA THR A 221 35.47 13.36 -22.67
C THR A 221 36.27 12.76 -23.82
N GLN A 222 36.37 11.44 -23.88
CA GLN A 222 37.04 10.73 -24.98
C GLN A 222 36.46 11.12 -26.35
N GLY A 223 35.13 11.22 -26.45
CA GLY A 223 34.45 11.69 -27.67
C GLY A 223 34.76 13.17 -27.99
N LEU A 224 34.79 14.05 -26.98
CA LEU A 224 35.13 15.46 -27.20
C LEU A 224 36.59 15.62 -27.63
N GLY A 225 37.50 14.88 -27.01
CA GLY A 225 38.90 14.80 -27.42
C GLY A 225 39.07 14.30 -28.86
N GLN A 226 38.26 13.32 -29.30
CA GLN A 226 38.28 12.84 -30.69
C GLN A 226 37.81 13.93 -31.69
N LEU A 227 36.80 14.73 -31.36
CA LEU A 227 36.38 15.87 -32.19
C LEU A 227 37.46 16.95 -32.24
N LEU A 228 38.01 17.34 -31.07
CA LEU A 228 39.06 18.36 -30.99
C LEU A 228 40.30 17.91 -31.76
N ARG A 229 40.73 16.65 -31.62
CA ARG A 229 41.84 16.06 -32.39
C ARG A 229 41.57 16.10 -33.90
N THR A 230 40.42 15.61 -34.34
CA THR A 230 40.03 15.60 -35.77
C THR A 230 40.06 17.02 -36.36
N GLY A 231 39.45 17.99 -35.66
CA GLY A 231 39.38 19.37 -36.11
C GLY A 231 40.73 20.08 -36.13
N LEU A 232 41.56 19.89 -35.10
CA LEU A 232 42.91 20.46 -35.04
C LEU A 232 43.82 19.89 -36.12
N SER A 233 43.78 18.57 -36.38
CA SER A 233 44.57 17.97 -37.45
C SER A 233 44.18 18.52 -38.82
N ARG A 234 42.88 18.63 -39.13
CA ARG A 234 42.40 19.14 -40.42
C ARG A 234 42.82 20.60 -40.62
N LEU A 235 42.61 21.44 -39.62
CA LEU A 235 42.98 22.87 -39.67
C LEU A 235 44.50 23.11 -39.64
N SER A 236 45.29 22.10 -39.26
CA SER A 236 46.77 22.12 -39.29
C SER A 236 47.38 21.43 -40.51
N ASN A 237 46.56 20.82 -41.38
CA ASN A 237 46.97 19.96 -42.50
C ASN A 237 47.83 18.75 -42.11
N THR A 238 47.54 18.12 -40.96
CA THR A 238 48.25 16.91 -40.46
C THR A 238 47.38 15.64 -40.51
N GLY A 239 46.24 15.69 -41.20
CA GLY A 239 45.25 14.61 -41.32
C GLY A 239 43.88 15.04 -40.82
N GLY A 240 42.99 14.08 -40.53
CA GLY A 240 41.65 14.35 -39.99
C GLY A 240 40.59 14.65 -41.07
N GLU A 241 39.33 14.33 -40.74
CA GLU A 241 38.20 14.40 -41.67
C GLU A 241 37.78 15.85 -42.00
N PRO A 242 37.43 16.15 -43.27
CA PRO A 242 36.92 17.45 -43.67
C PRO A 242 35.50 17.74 -43.19
N ILE A 243 34.70 16.70 -42.93
CA ILE A 243 33.29 16.79 -42.55
C ILE A 243 33.06 15.92 -41.32
N VAL A 244 32.55 16.50 -40.24
CA VAL A 244 32.22 15.77 -39.01
C VAL A 244 30.74 15.91 -38.69
N ARG A 245 30.02 14.78 -38.72
CA ARG A 245 28.62 14.69 -38.33
C ARG A 245 28.51 14.47 -36.81
N LEU A 246 27.89 15.40 -36.10
CA LEU A 246 27.58 15.21 -34.67
C LEU A 246 26.23 14.53 -34.48
N GLN A 247 26.29 13.31 -33.96
CA GLN A 247 25.17 12.59 -33.35
C GLN A 247 25.58 12.29 -31.90
N THR A 248 24.70 12.56 -30.93
CA THR A 248 25.01 12.40 -29.50
C THR A 248 23.92 11.63 -28.79
N ASN A 249 24.22 10.41 -28.36
CA ASN A 249 23.31 9.49 -27.64
C ASN A 249 22.73 10.07 -26.34
N PHE A 250 23.24 11.21 -25.85
CA PHE A 250 22.77 11.91 -24.66
C PHE A 250 22.37 13.33 -25.04
N GLY A 251 21.07 13.62 -25.01
CA GLY A 251 20.47 14.87 -25.50
C GLY A 251 21.00 16.11 -24.78
N GLY A 252 21.93 16.82 -25.42
CA GLY A 252 22.58 18.02 -24.90
C GLY A 252 24.03 18.26 -25.39
N GLY A 253 24.66 17.28 -26.03
CA GLY A 253 26.09 17.36 -26.40
C GLY A 253 26.43 18.22 -27.63
N LYS A 254 25.65 18.16 -28.72
CA LYS A 254 26.02 18.67 -30.06
C LYS A 254 26.59 20.11 -30.05
N THR A 255 25.78 21.08 -29.63
CA THR A 255 26.14 22.51 -29.56
C THR A 255 27.28 22.79 -28.57
N HIS A 256 27.40 22.00 -27.49
CA HIS A 256 28.49 22.14 -26.52
C HIS A 256 29.83 21.66 -27.09
N SER A 257 29.84 20.54 -27.81
CA SER A 257 31.03 20.05 -28.53
C SER A 257 31.48 21.01 -29.64
N MET A 258 30.53 21.65 -30.34
CA MET A 258 30.83 22.74 -31.27
C MET A 258 31.48 23.94 -30.57
N LEU A 259 30.92 24.40 -29.44
CA LEU A 259 31.47 25.50 -28.64
C LEU A 259 32.88 25.24 -28.15
N ALA A 260 33.21 24.01 -27.75
CA ALA A 260 34.56 23.65 -27.32
C ALA A 260 35.59 23.90 -28.44
N LEU A 261 35.31 23.47 -29.68
CA LEU A 261 36.21 23.76 -30.79
C LEU A 261 36.16 25.24 -31.20
N TYR A 262 34.99 25.88 -31.19
CA TYR A 262 34.84 27.31 -31.48
C TYR A 262 35.69 28.18 -30.54
N HIS A 263 35.75 27.83 -29.24
CA HIS A 263 36.56 28.52 -28.23
C HIS A 263 38.03 28.15 -28.30
N LEU A 264 38.38 26.90 -28.61
CA LEU A 264 39.76 26.48 -28.84
C LEU A 264 40.38 27.22 -30.04
N LEU A 265 39.57 27.52 -31.06
CA LEU A 265 39.94 28.29 -32.25
C LEU A 265 39.72 29.80 -32.09
N SER A 266 39.54 30.31 -30.87
CA SER A 266 39.34 31.75 -30.60
C SER A 266 40.60 32.61 -30.77
N GLY A 267 41.78 32.00 -30.64
CA GLY A 267 43.07 32.71 -30.58
C GLY A 267 43.56 33.05 -29.17
N GLU A 268 42.79 32.70 -28.12
CA GLU A 268 43.28 32.66 -26.74
C GLU A 268 44.42 31.64 -26.59
N ASP A 269 45.36 31.89 -25.68
CA ASP A 269 46.49 30.98 -25.44
C ASP A 269 45.99 29.66 -24.82
N PRO A 270 46.28 28.48 -25.39
CA PRO A 270 45.88 27.20 -24.80
C PRO A 270 46.38 26.98 -23.37
N ALA A 271 47.51 27.59 -22.97
CA ALA A 271 48.01 27.53 -21.60
C ALA A 271 47.09 28.25 -20.59
N ASN A 272 46.18 29.11 -21.05
CA ASN A 272 45.16 29.77 -20.23
C ASN A 272 43.82 28.99 -20.18
N LEU A 273 43.71 27.84 -20.86
CA LEU A 273 42.47 27.07 -20.98
C LEU A 273 42.56 25.76 -20.17
N PRO A 274 41.86 25.63 -19.02
CA PRO A 274 42.09 24.54 -18.07
C PRO A 274 41.94 23.12 -18.65
N GLY A 275 43.05 22.38 -18.73
CA GLY A 275 43.10 20.99 -19.22
C GLY A 275 43.13 20.86 -20.74
N VAL A 276 43.20 21.97 -21.48
CA VAL A 276 43.49 21.97 -22.92
C VAL A 276 45.00 21.78 -23.15
N ASP A 277 45.82 22.37 -22.28
CA ASP A 277 47.27 22.24 -22.26
C ASP A 277 47.72 20.77 -22.15
N SER A 278 47.16 20.02 -21.18
CA SER A 278 47.44 18.59 -21.03
C SER A 278 46.92 17.78 -22.22
N PHE A 279 45.71 18.07 -22.68
CA PHE A 279 45.12 17.40 -23.84
C PHE A 279 45.96 17.57 -25.12
N LEU A 280 46.46 18.78 -25.41
CA LEU A 280 47.31 19.04 -26.57
C LEU A 280 48.65 18.30 -26.47
N ALA A 281 49.28 18.31 -25.29
CA ALA A 281 50.55 17.63 -25.04
C ALA A 281 50.44 16.09 -25.12
N GLU A 282 49.38 15.50 -24.56
CA GLU A 282 49.10 14.06 -24.62
C GLU A 282 48.82 13.55 -26.05
N ASN A 283 48.41 14.44 -26.96
CA ASN A 283 47.95 14.07 -28.30
C ASN A 283 48.89 14.51 -29.44
N ASP A 284 50.00 15.20 -29.11
CA ASP A 284 50.95 15.86 -30.02
C ASP A 284 50.26 16.81 -31.03
N LEU A 285 49.50 17.76 -30.48
CA LEU A 285 48.68 18.72 -31.24
C LEU A 285 49.07 20.18 -30.94
N SER A 286 48.85 21.04 -31.93
CA SER A 286 48.95 22.50 -31.78
C SER A 286 47.67 23.18 -32.27
N VAL A 287 47.40 24.39 -31.77
CA VAL A 287 46.23 25.18 -32.19
C VAL A 287 46.61 26.08 -33.37
N PRO A 288 46.00 25.91 -34.56
CA PRO A 288 46.30 26.74 -35.72
C PRO A 288 45.77 28.16 -35.52
N LYS A 289 46.61 29.16 -35.84
CA LYS A 289 46.26 30.59 -35.72
C LYS A 289 45.42 31.07 -36.91
N ASN A 290 44.68 32.16 -36.68
CA ASN A 290 43.89 32.90 -37.68
C ASN A 290 42.79 32.09 -38.39
N VAL A 291 42.23 31.07 -37.74
CA VAL A 291 41.13 30.27 -38.31
C VAL A 291 39.84 31.09 -38.38
N ARG A 292 39.24 31.17 -39.56
CA ARG A 292 37.91 31.76 -39.76
C ARG A 292 36.84 30.83 -39.19
N ARG A 293 35.94 31.34 -38.36
CA ARG A 293 34.85 30.58 -37.72
C ARG A 293 33.51 31.10 -38.24
N VAL A 294 32.76 30.24 -38.91
CA VAL A 294 31.42 30.54 -39.43
C VAL A 294 30.37 29.77 -38.63
N VAL A 295 29.30 30.44 -38.23
CA VAL A 295 28.23 29.88 -37.39
C VAL A 295 26.88 30.07 -38.06
N LEU A 296 26.21 28.94 -38.31
CA LEU A 296 24.86 28.86 -38.86
C LEU A 296 24.00 28.08 -37.88
N VAL A 297 22.85 28.64 -37.47
CA VAL A 297 21.92 27.98 -36.53
C VAL A 297 20.52 28.01 -37.12
N GLY A 298 20.00 26.84 -37.48
CA GLY A 298 18.81 26.71 -38.33
C GLY A 298 17.49 27.17 -37.72
N ASN A 299 17.43 27.31 -36.38
CA ASN A 299 16.30 27.92 -35.65
C ASN A 299 16.45 29.44 -35.44
N LYS A 300 17.50 30.08 -35.99
CA LYS A 300 17.81 31.51 -35.81
C LYS A 300 17.88 32.29 -37.12
N ILE A 301 18.20 31.61 -38.24
CA ILE A 301 18.17 32.19 -39.59
C ILE A 301 16.81 31.89 -40.21
N SER A 302 16.02 32.91 -40.50
CA SER A 302 14.72 32.78 -41.17
C SER A 302 14.92 32.65 -42.69
N PRO A 303 14.44 31.58 -43.35
CA PRO A 303 14.55 31.43 -44.80
C PRO A 303 13.58 32.32 -45.60
N GLY A 304 12.60 32.93 -44.92
CA GLY A 304 11.59 33.81 -45.53
C GLY A 304 11.98 35.29 -45.57
N GLU A 305 13.09 35.66 -44.93
CA GLU A 305 13.50 37.05 -44.68
C GLU A 305 14.82 37.39 -45.39
N VAL A 306 15.01 38.67 -45.70
CA VAL A 306 16.28 39.22 -46.18
C VAL A 306 17.02 39.82 -44.99
N HIS A 307 18.17 39.25 -44.65
CA HIS A 307 18.97 39.60 -43.48
C HIS A 307 19.92 40.75 -43.82
N LEU A 308 19.51 41.99 -43.52
CA LEU A 308 20.35 43.17 -43.66
C LEU A 308 21.48 43.17 -42.62
N LYS A 309 22.72 43.32 -43.09
CA LYS A 309 23.95 43.35 -42.28
C LYS A 309 24.40 44.79 -41.96
N GLU A 310 25.26 44.93 -40.96
CA GLU A 310 25.79 46.23 -40.52
C GLU A 310 26.57 47.00 -41.62
N ASP A 311 27.16 46.27 -42.58
CA ASP A 311 27.86 46.85 -43.75
C ASP A 311 26.92 47.17 -44.94
N GLY A 312 25.61 47.05 -44.74
CA GLY A 312 24.57 47.27 -45.76
C GLY A 312 24.39 46.10 -46.74
N THR A 313 24.99 44.93 -46.49
CA THR A 313 24.77 43.74 -47.32
C THR A 313 23.40 43.11 -47.03
N GLU A 314 22.61 42.84 -48.07
CA GLU A 314 21.42 41.98 -47.98
C GLU A 314 21.83 40.51 -48.14
N VAL A 315 21.54 39.66 -47.17
CA VAL A 315 21.81 38.20 -47.26
C VAL A 315 20.49 37.41 -47.27
N ARG A 316 20.35 36.46 -48.19
CA ARG A 316 19.09 35.72 -48.40
C ARG A 316 19.20 34.21 -48.14
N THR A 317 20.42 33.67 -48.14
CA THR A 317 20.69 32.22 -48.16
C THR A 317 21.79 31.79 -47.18
N LEU A 318 21.86 30.50 -46.87
CA LEU A 318 22.94 29.95 -46.03
C LEU A 318 24.34 30.12 -46.68
N TRP A 319 24.46 30.06 -48.01
CA TRP A 319 25.74 30.28 -48.67
C TRP A 319 26.13 31.76 -48.73
N GLY A 320 25.17 32.68 -48.89
CA GLY A 320 25.39 34.11 -48.70
C GLY A 320 25.86 34.43 -47.27
N GLU A 321 25.28 33.78 -46.26
CA GLU A 321 25.69 33.92 -44.86
C GLU A 321 27.12 33.43 -44.63
N ILE A 322 27.50 32.27 -45.18
CA ILE A 322 28.89 31.77 -45.14
C ILE A 322 29.85 32.77 -45.79
N ALA A 323 29.51 33.26 -46.98
CA ALA A 323 30.34 34.20 -47.73
C ALA A 323 30.55 35.52 -46.97
N TRP A 324 29.49 36.05 -46.36
CA TRP A 324 29.55 37.25 -45.52
C TRP A 324 30.33 37.01 -44.22
N GLN A 325 30.16 35.88 -43.52
CA GLN A 325 30.91 35.60 -42.29
C GLN A 325 32.41 35.30 -42.55
N LEU A 326 32.78 34.80 -43.73
CA LEU A 326 34.20 34.57 -44.10
C LEU A 326 34.94 35.87 -44.48
N GLY A 327 34.28 36.78 -45.21
CA GLY A 327 34.94 37.92 -45.86
C GLY A 327 34.12 39.21 -45.93
N GLY A 328 33.06 39.36 -45.12
CA GLY A 328 32.12 40.47 -45.20
C GLY A 328 31.52 40.63 -46.61
N ARG A 329 31.23 41.87 -46.99
CA ARG A 329 30.83 42.24 -48.35
C ARG A 329 31.75 41.72 -49.47
N GLU A 330 33.07 41.61 -49.25
CA GLU A 330 34.01 41.10 -50.27
C GLU A 330 33.85 39.59 -50.48
N GLY A 331 33.58 38.84 -49.42
CA GLY A 331 33.19 37.43 -49.52
C GLY A 331 31.82 37.28 -50.19
N TYR A 332 30.82 38.07 -49.75
CA TYR A 332 29.47 38.04 -50.29
C TYR A 332 29.42 38.26 -51.81
N GLU A 333 30.11 39.26 -52.36
CA GLU A 333 30.06 39.59 -53.79
C GLU A 333 30.50 38.40 -54.69
N MET A 334 31.32 37.47 -54.19
CA MET A 334 31.69 36.23 -54.92
C MET A 334 30.48 35.32 -55.18
N LEU A 335 29.56 35.22 -54.21
CA LEU A 335 28.37 34.36 -54.28
C LEU A 335 27.06 35.13 -54.52
N ARG A 336 27.09 36.47 -54.53
CA ARG A 336 25.92 37.35 -54.61
C ARG A 336 24.88 36.93 -55.64
N ALA A 337 25.29 36.64 -56.88
CA ALA A 337 24.36 36.24 -57.95
C ALA A 337 23.60 34.93 -57.64
N SER A 338 24.14 34.07 -56.78
CA SER A 338 23.55 32.82 -56.30
C SER A 338 22.74 33.00 -55.01
N ASP A 339 23.06 34.02 -54.19
CA ASP A 339 22.26 34.44 -53.04
C ASP A 339 21.00 35.20 -53.49
N GLU A 340 21.15 36.17 -54.40
CA GLU A 340 20.05 36.99 -54.92
C GLU A 340 18.95 36.15 -55.60
N THR A 341 19.30 35.02 -56.22
CA THR A 341 18.39 34.09 -56.90
C THR A 341 17.90 32.93 -56.03
N GLY A 342 18.53 32.65 -54.88
CA GLY A 342 18.26 31.44 -54.09
C GLY A 342 18.63 30.13 -54.81
N THR A 343 19.77 30.07 -55.52
CA THR A 343 20.24 28.87 -56.25
C THR A 343 21.66 28.46 -55.83
N ASN A 344 21.97 27.15 -55.85
CA ASN A 344 23.27 26.60 -55.45
C ASN A 344 24.47 27.29 -56.19
N PRO A 345 25.49 27.80 -55.46
CA PRO A 345 26.64 28.50 -56.04
C PRO A 345 27.70 27.64 -56.76
N GLY A 346 27.73 26.30 -56.59
CA GLY A 346 28.72 25.43 -57.24
C GLY A 346 30.18 25.70 -56.82
N ASP A 347 31.13 25.49 -57.76
CA ASP A 347 32.59 25.66 -57.59
C ASP A 347 33.02 27.03 -57.03
N ARG A 348 32.16 28.06 -57.10
CA ARG A 348 32.42 29.35 -56.43
C ARG A 348 32.64 29.19 -54.92
N LEU A 349 32.04 28.17 -54.29
CA LEU A 349 32.35 27.77 -52.91
C LEU A 349 33.81 27.31 -52.76
N SER A 350 34.32 26.51 -53.69
CA SER A 350 35.73 26.09 -53.74
C SER A 350 36.66 27.30 -53.74
N GLN A 351 36.37 28.30 -54.59
CA GLN A 351 37.16 29.52 -54.72
C GLN A 351 37.09 30.39 -53.46
N LEU A 352 35.90 30.53 -52.86
CA LEU A 352 35.67 31.22 -51.59
C LEU A 352 36.46 30.55 -50.44
N PHE A 353 36.38 29.23 -50.31
CA PHE A 353 37.05 28.47 -49.26
C PHE A 353 38.57 28.49 -49.42
N LYS A 354 39.09 28.36 -50.64
CA LYS A 354 40.54 28.50 -50.93
C LYS A 354 41.06 29.89 -50.55
N LYS A 355 40.27 30.95 -50.75
CA LYS A 355 40.63 32.35 -50.41
C LYS A 355 40.67 32.62 -48.90
N TYR A 356 39.75 32.05 -48.13
CA TYR A 356 39.59 32.36 -46.68
C TYR A 356 40.05 31.23 -45.73
N SER A 357 40.72 30.21 -46.26
CA SER A 357 41.37 29.12 -45.51
C SER A 357 42.53 29.64 -44.63
N PRO A 358 42.75 29.12 -43.41
CA PRO A 358 42.03 28.01 -42.75
C PRO A 358 40.66 28.44 -42.19
N LEU A 359 39.66 27.56 -42.30
CA LEU A 359 38.29 27.87 -41.89
C LEU A 359 37.54 26.66 -41.29
N VAL A 360 36.62 26.94 -40.37
CA VAL A 360 35.64 25.99 -39.83
C VAL A 360 34.22 26.56 -39.96
N ILE A 361 33.28 25.72 -40.40
CA ILE A 361 31.85 26.05 -40.52
C ILE A 361 31.04 25.15 -39.58
N PHE A 362 30.30 25.76 -38.66
CA PHE A 362 29.41 25.08 -37.72
C PHE A 362 27.96 25.22 -38.20
N PHE A 363 27.29 24.08 -38.47
CA PHE A 363 25.87 24.01 -38.81
C PHE A 363 25.09 23.38 -37.65
N ASP A 364 24.51 24.19 -36.77
CA ASP A 364 23.63 23.68 -35.72
C ASP A 364 22.17 23.66 -36.18
N GLU A 365 21.45 22.57 -35.87
CA GLU A 365 20.04 22.36 -36.21
C GLU A 365 19.66 22.63 -37.68
N TRP A 366 20.48 22.19 -38.66
CA TRP A 366 20.23 22.41 -40.09
C TRP A 366 18.89 21.81 -40.57
N VAL A 367 18.48 20.64 -40.04
CA VAL A 367 17.16 20.05 -40.35
C VAL A 367 16.02 21.00 -39.96
N ALA A 368 16.18 21.78 -38.89
CA ALA A 368 15.19 22.74 -38.43
C ALA A 368 15.10 23.99 -39.33
N TYR A 369 16.14 24.30 -40.11
CA TYR A 369 16.09 25.26 -41.23
C TYR A 369 15.37 24.63 -42.42
N ALA A 370 15.86 23.47 -42.89
CA ALA A 370 15.35 22.82 -44.10
C ALA A 370 13.84 22.55 -44.04
N ARG A 371 13.32 22.05 -42.91
CA ARG A 371 11.87 21.79 -42.73
C ARG A 371 10.99 23.04 -42.89
N GLN A 372 11.52 24.24 -42.73
CA GLN A 372 10.75 25.48 -42.92
C GLN A 372 10.47 25.79 -44.40
N LEU A 373 11.22 25.17 -45.32
CA LEU A 373 11.05 25.25 -46.78
C LEU A 373 10.17 24.14 -47.36
N PHE A 374 9.79 23.14 -46.54
CA PHE A 374 9.01 21.97 -46.99
C PHE A 374 7.62 22.36 -47.52
N ASP A 375 7.22 21.71 -48.62
CA ASP A 375 5.89 21.78 -49.25
C ASP A 375 5.27 23.19 -49.33
N ARG A 376 6.05 24.16 -49.84
CA ARG A 376 5.58 25.54 -50.03
C ARG A 376 5.15 25.83 -51.46
N ASN A 377 3.90 26.23 -51.63
CA ASN A 377 3.34 26.81 -52.86
C ASN A 377 3.90 28.21 -53.21
N THR A 378 4.97 28.68 -52.56
CA THR A 378 5.56 30.00 -52.79
C THR A 378 7.05 29.97 -52.45
N ARG A 379 7.89 30.24 -53.46
CA ARG A 379 9.35 30.33 -53.34
C ARG A 379 9.76 31.44 -52.38
N LEU A 380 10.68 31.12 -51.47
CA LEU A 380 11.22 32.07 -50.49
C LEU A 380 12.58 32.64 -50.96
N PRO A 381 13.08 33.73 -50.34
CA PRO A 381 14.41 34.28 -50.64
C PRO A 381 15.55 33.25 -50.52
N ALA A 382 15.44 32.29 -49.59
CA ALA A 382 16.39 31.21 -49.40
C ALA A 382 16.40 30.11 -50.49
N GLY A 383 15.53 30.21 -51.49
CA GLY A 383 15.29 29.16 -52.47
C GLY A 383 14.32 28.08 -51.96
N ASP A 384 14.28 26.96 -52.68
CA ASP A 384 13.29 25.89 -52.52
C ASP A 384 13.87 24.69 -51.72
N PHE A 385 13.02 23.81 -51.17
CA PHE A 385 13.40 22.69 -50.29
C PHE A 385 14.55 21.84 -50.85
N ASP A 386 14.43 21.39 -52.11
CA ASP A 386 15.43 20.53 -52.76
C ASP A 386 16.81 21.20 -52.90
N THR A 387 16.84 22.53 -53.04
CA THR A 387 18.10 23.30 -53.19
C THR A 387 19.00 23.15 -51.97
N GLN A 388 18.42 22.92 -50.78
CA GLN A 388 19.20 22.70 -49.55
C GLN A 388 20.02 21.40 -49.60
N PHE A 389 19.50 20.34 -50.23
CA PHE A 389 20.23 19.06 -50.33
C PHE A 389 21.29 19.10 -51.42
N THR A 390 21.01 19.76 -52.54
CA THR A 390 22.04 20.01 -53.57
C THR A 390 23.17 20.88 -53.01
N PHE A 391 22.83 21.94 -52.27
CA PHE A 391 23.82 22.75 -51.56
C PHE A 391 24.61 21.92 -50.53
N ALA A 392 23.96 21.04 -49.76
CA ALA A 392 24.65 20.15 -48.82
C ALA A 392 25.64 19.20 -49.50
N GLN A 393 25.29 18.62 -50.65
CA GLN A 393 26.22 17.81 -51.45
C GLN A 393 27.44 18.63 -51.87
N THR A 394 27.23 19.72 -52.61
CA THR A 394 28.30 20.61 -53.11
C THR A 394 29.18 21.15 -51.98
N LEU A 395 28.60 21.57 -50.85
CA LEU A 395 29.33 22.01 -49.67
C LEU A 395 30.32 20.94 -49.17
N THR A 396 29.88 19.69 -49.06
CA THR A 396 30.76 18.62 -48.56
C THR A 396 31.83 18.22 -49.56
N GLU A 397 31.56 18.36 -50.86
CA GLU A 397 32.54 18.15 -51.93
C GLU A 397 33.62 19.24 -51.89
N GLU A 398 33.24 20.52 -51.83
CA GLU A 398 34.22 21.60 -51.85
C GLU A 398 35.04 21.74 -50.57
N ILE A 399 34.51 21.32 -49.41
CA ILE A 399 35.29 21.30 -48.17
C ILE A 399 36.28 20.12 -48.12
N LYS A 400 35.99 18.99 -48.80
CA LYS A 400 36.98 17.94 -49.07
C LYS A 400 38.13 18.49 -49.92
N ASN A 401 37.81 19.27 -50.96
CA ASN A 401 38.74 19.89 -51.91
C ASN A 401 39.61 21.04 -51.36
N VAL A 402 39.55 21.36 -50.05
CA VAL A 402 40.36 22.42 -49.42
C VAL A 402 41.00 21.93 -48.13
N ASP A 403 42.31 21.66 -48.20
CA ASP A 403 43.16 21.03 -47.16
C ASP A 403 42.90 21.46 -45.71
N ARG A 404 42.63 22.75 -45.49
CA ARG A 404 42.45 23.36 -44.16
C ARG A 404 41.05 23.95 -43.95
N ALA A 405 40.06 23.38 -44.64
CA ALA A 405 38.64 23.63 -44.39
C ALA A 405 38.01 22.45 -43.62
N LEU A 406 37.06 22.77 -42.74
CA LEU A 406 36.32 21.84 -41.90
C LEU A 406 34.84 22.24 -41.82
N ALA A 407 33.91 21.29 -41.92
CA ALA A 407 32.52 21.50 -41.52
C ALA A 407 32.12 20.56 -40.37
N ILE A 408 31.37 21.08 -39.41
CA ILE A 408 30.78 20.30 -38.32
C ILE A 408 29.27 20.49 -38.37
N ILE A 409 28.54 19.39 -38.51
CA ILE A 409 27.10 19.40 -38.81
C ILE A 409 26.34 18.65 -37.71
N SER A 410 25.46 19.38 -37.02
CA SER A 410 24.53 18.86 -36.01
C SER A 410 23.29 18.31 -36.72
N LEU A 411 23.01 17.02 -36.54
CA LEU A 411 21.77 16.40 -37.00
C LEU A 411 21.01 15.79 -35.81
N PRO A 412 19.66 15.76 -35.84
CA PRO A 412 18.84 14.93 -34.97
C PRO A 412 19.22 13.45 -34.98
N GLN A 413 18.88 12.72 -33.92
CA GLN A 413 19.16 11.29 -33.79
C GLN A 413 17.94 10.42 -34.11
N SER A 414 16.71 10.84 -33.78
CA SER A 414 15.48 10.10 -34.10
C SER A 414 14.42 10.99 -34.75
N GLU A 415 13.43 10.35 -35.35
CA GLU A 415 12.27 11.03 -35.94
C GLU A 415 11.36 11.70 -34.89
N ASP A 416 11.44 11.25 -33.62
CA ASP A 416 10.66 11.81 -32.50
C ASP A 416 11.08 13.24 -32.16
N GLU A 417 12.33 13.61 -32.43
CA GLU A 417 12.83 14.98 -32.24
C GLU A 417 12.26 15.97 -33.27
N LEU A 418 11.64 15.48 -34.36
CA LEU A 418 11.32 16.28 -35.55
C LEU A 418 9.85 16.68 -35.68
N GLY A 419 8.92 15.83 -35.22
CA GLY A 419 7.49 16.15 -35.05
C GLY A 419 6.67 16.41 -36.32
N SER A 420 7.29 16.53 -37.50
CA SER A 420 6.60 16.74 -38.79
C SER A 420 7.24 15.95 -39.93
N GLU A 421 6.44 15.66 -40.95
CA GLU A 421 6.83 14.92 -42.16
C GLU A 421 8.04 15.57 -42.88
N GLY A 422 7.97 16.88 -43.13
CA GLY A 422 9.09 17.64 -43.70
C GLY A 422 10.34 17.68 -42.82
N GLY A 423 10.22 17.43 -41.51
CA GLY A 423 11.36 17.20 -40.63
C GLY A 423 12.03 15.85 -40.89
N LYS A 424 11.23 14.77 -41.05
CA LYS A 424 11.73 13.42 -41.36
C LYS A 424 12.44 13.37 -42.71
N ASP A 425 11.81 13.90 -43.76
CA ASP A 425 12.38 13.92 -45.11
C ASP A 425 13.66 14.78 -45.16
N ALA A 426 13.67 15.94 -44.50
CA ALA A 426 14.87 16.76 -44.37
C ALA A 426 16.02 16.04 -43.64
N LEU A 427 15.75 15.27 -42.57
CA LEU A 427 16.77 14.46 -41.90
C LEU A 427 17.31 13.35 -42.82
N HIS A 428 16.42 12.64 -43.53
CA HIS A 428 16.79 11.55 -44.43
C HIS A 428 17.67 12.05 -45.59
N ARG A 429 17.25 13.15 -46.24
CA ARG A 429 17.98 13.75 -47.37
C ARG A 429 19.29 14.42 -46.95
N LEU A 430 19.33 15.20 -45.85
CA LEU A 430 20.59 15.75 -45.34
C LEU A 430 21.54 14.65 -44.85
N GLY A 431 21.02 13.62 -44.18
CA GLY A 431 21.82 12.47 -43.75
C GLY A 431 22.44 11.70 -44.92
N SER A 432 21.74 11.65 -46.06
CA SER A 432 22.24 11.08 -47.32
C SER A 432 23.25 11.98 -48.03
N ALA A 433 22.99 13.29 -48.09
CA ALA A 433 23.86 14.29 -48.72
C ALA A 433 25.21 14.48 -47.98
N VAL A 434 25.19 14.44 -46.65
CA VAL A 434 26.39 14.57 -45.80
C VAL A 434 27.20 13.27 -45.72
N GLY A 435 26.53 12.12 -45.90
CA GLY A 435 27.14 10.80 -45.94
C GLY A 435 27.51 10.23 -44.56
N ARG A 436 28.02 8.99 -44.56
CA ARG A 436 28.54 8.30 -43.37
C ARG A 436 30.05 8.52 -43.21
N ILE A 437 30.46 9.75 -42.91
CA ILE A 437 31.78 10.00 -42.32
C ILE A 437 31.60 9.90 -40.79
N GLU A 438 31.53 8.65 -40.31
CA GLU A 438 31.23 8.31 -38.93
C GLU A 438 32.50 8.22 -38.09
N SER A 439 32.92 9.32 -37.46
CA SER A 439 33.65 9.21 -36.20
C SER A 439 32.68 8.66 -35.15
N THR A 440 32.74 7.36 -34.86
CA THR A 440 31.79 6.66 -33.99
C THR A 440 31.84 7.20 -32.56
N TRP A 441 31.03 8.22 -32.27
CA TRP A 441 31.03 8.93 -30.99
C TRP A 441 30.55 7.99 -29.88
N GLN A 442 31.46 7.59 -28.99
CA GLN A 442 31.13 6.76 -27.86
C GLN A 442 30.33 7.56 -26.80
N PRO A 443 29.33 6.94 -26.15
CA PRO A 443 28.78 7.44 -24.89
C PRO A 443 29.87 7.92 -23.93
N ALA A 444 29.59 9.00 -23.19
CA ALA A 444 30.37 9.29 -22.00
C ALA A 444 30.21 8.10 -21.04
N SER A 445 31.31 7.50 -20.61
CA SER A 445 31.33 6.47 -19.58
C SER A 445 30.74 7.01 -18.28
N GLU A 446 30.29 6.11 -17.39
CA GLU A 446 29.85 6.50 -16.05
C GLU A 446 30.89 7.41 -15.39
N TYR A 447 32.19 7.04 -15.47
CA TYR A 447 33.31 7.82 -14.94
C TYR A 447 33.32 9.29 -15.42
N GLU A 448 33.19 9.51 -16.73
CA GLU A 448 33.18 10.84 -17.32
C GLU A 448 31.93 11.65 -16.92
N ALA A 449 30.80 10.97 -16.71
CA ALA A 449 29.58 11.60 -16.24
C ALA A 449 29.73 12.19 -14.82
N TYR A 450 30.45 11.52 -13.91
CA TYR A 450 30.81 12.11 -12.61
C TYR A 450 31.63 13.39 -12.75
N GLU A 451 32.67 13.40 -13.58
CA GLU A 451 33.53 14.58 -13.78
C GLU A 451 32.78 15.75 -14.45
N ILE A 452 31.90 15.48 -15.42
CA ILE A 452 31.00 16.49 -16.01
C ILE A 452 30.14 17.12 -14.91
N VAL A 453 29.50 16.31 -14.07
CA VAL A 453 28.63 16.81 -12.99
C VAL A 453 29.45 17.55 -11.93
N ARG A 454 30.65 17.06 -11.59
CA ARG A 454 31.57 17.71 -10.63
C ARG A 454 31.98 19.10 -11.12
N ARG A 455 32.54 19.21 -12.34
CA ARG A 455 33.00 20.51 -12.90
C ARG A 455 31.85 21.49 -13.15
N ARG A 456 30.65 21.00 -13.52
CA ARG A 456 29.51 21.87 -13.83
C ARG A 456 28.78 22.37 -12.58
N LEU A 457 28.80 21.63 -11.47
CA LEU A 457 28.03 21.97 -10.26
C LEU A 457 28.86 22.39 -9.05
N PHE A 458 30.16 22.07 -8.99
CA PHE A 458 31.07 22.43 -7.89
C PHE A 458 32.24 23.31 -8.34
N ASP A 459 32.69 24.13 -7.39
CA ASP A 459 33.85 25.00 -7.52
C ASP A 459 35.15 24.17 -7.73
N THR A 460 36.20 24.82 -8.23
CA THR A 460 37.50 24.16 -8.43
C THR A 460 38.31 24.07 -7.13
N GLU A 461 38.06 24.95 -6.17
CA GLU A 461 38.67 24.93 -4.85
C GLU A 461 38.04 23.87 -3.93
N MET A 462 38.87 22.99 -3.37
CA MET A 462 38.46 21.90 -2.48
C MET A 462 39.54 21.56 -1.46
N ASP A 463 39.16 21.37 -0.19
CA ASP A 463 40.03 20.90 0.88
C ASP A 463 40.36 19.40 0.69
N THR A 464 41.45 19.14 -0.03
CA THR A 464 41.94 17.78 -0.34
C THR A 464 42.30 16.97 0.89
N LYS A 465 42.71 17.61 2.00
CA LYS A 465 43.00 16.91 3.26
C LYS A 465 41.71 16.39 3.89
N SER A 466 40.70 17.26 4.03
CA SER A 466 39.41 16.85 4.58
C SER A 466 38.70 15.82 3.68
N ARG A 467 38.86 15.92 2.35
CA ARG A 467 38.44 14.85 1.42
C ARG A 467 39.09 13.52 1.79
N ALA A 468 40.42 13.47 1.90
CA ALA A 468 41.15 12.22 2.19
C ALA A 468 40.78 11.62 3.56
N GLU A 469 40.51 12.46 4.57
CA GLU A 469 39.99 12.02 5.87
C GLU A 469 38.60 11.37 5.75
N VAL A 470 37.71 11.92 4.89
CA VAL A 470 36.41 11.29 4.58
C VAL A 470 36.56 9.96 3.85
N ILE A 471 37.39 9.87 2.79
CA ILE A 471 37.59 8.60 2.06
C ILE A 471 38.11 7.51 3.01
N ARG A 472 39.05 7.87 3.90
CA ARG A 472 39.54 6.97 4.94
C ARG A 472 38.45 6.55 5.94
N GLY A 473 37.58 7.46 6.36
CA GLY A 473 36.43 7.14 7.21
C GLY A 473 35.46 6.13 6.58
N TYR A 474 35.19 6.23 5.27
CA TYR A 474 34.38 5.24 4.55
C TYR A 474 35.12 3.90 4.37
N ARG A 475 36.43 3.92 4.09
CA ARG A 475 37.28 2.72 4.07
C ARG A 475 37.24 1.95 5.40
N GLU A 476 37.34 2.66 6.51
CA GLU A 476 37.27 2.10 7.87
C GLU A 476 35.84 1.58 8.17
N LEU A 477 34.79 2.31 7.77
CA LEU A 477 33.39 1.89 7.91
C LEU A 477 33.12 0.54 7.21
N TYR A 478 33.43 0.40 5.92
CA TYR A 478 33.14 -0.83 5.17
C TYR A 478 33.99 -2.00 5.66
N LYS A 479 35.29 -1.80 5.89
CA LYS A 479 36.20 -2.86 6.33
C LYS A 479 35.82 -3.41 7.70
N ASN A 480 35.40 -2.56 8.64
CA ASN A 480 35.08 -2.97 10.00
C ASN A 480 33.65 -3.56 10.14
N ASN A 481 32.84 -3.52 9.08
CA ASN A 481 31.43 -3.97 9.08
C ASN A 481 31.10 -4.83 7.85
N SER A 482 32.08 -5.58 7.33
CA SER A 482 32.04 -6.26 6.03
C SER A 482 30.82 -7.17 5.82
N GLN A 483 30.26 -7.74 6.89
CA GLN A 483 29.05 -8.57 6.84
C GLN A 483 27.78 -7.79 6.43
N HIS A 484 27.74 -6.47 6.68
CA HIS A 484 26.57 -5.60 6.48
C HIS A 484 26.56 -4.85 5.14
N PHE A 485 27.62 -4.96 4.34
CA PHE A 485 27.77 -4.27 3.05
C PHE A 485 28.05 -5.28 1.92
N PRO A 486 27.95 -4.89 0.63
CA PRO A 486 28.39 -5.73 -0.48
C PRO A 486 29.91 -6.00 -0.42
N VAL A 487 30.37 -7.00 -1.17
CA VAL A 487 31.83 -7.30 -1.27
C VAL A 487 32.54 -6.17 -2.02
N HIS A 488 32.00 -5.73 -3.16
CA HIS A 488 32.67 -4.77 -4.05
C HIS A 488 32.99 -3.42 -3.40
N VAL A 489 32.20 -2.94 -2.43
CA VAL A 489 32.46 -1.63 -1.76
C VAL A 489 33.71 -1.67 -0.86
N GLN A 490 34.24 -2.85 -0.59
CA GLN A 490 35.44 -3.08 0.24
C GLN A 490 36.72 -3.09 -0.61
N GLU A 491 36.60 -3.10 -1.94
CA GLU A 491 37.70 -3.18 -2.90
C GLU A 491 38.36 -1.81 -3.15
N GLU A 492 39.65 -1.82 -3.47
CA GLU A 492 40.42 -0.59 -3.74
C GLU A 492 39.86 0.19 -4.95
N GLU A 493 39.20 -0.47 -5.90
CA GLU A 493 38.52 0.21 -7.02
C GLU A 493 37.34 1.06 -6.53
N TYR A 494 36.52 0.56 -5.60
CA TYR A 494 35.39 1.34 -5.08
C TYR A 494 35.85 2.55 -4.27
N LEU A 495 36.96 2.41 -3.53
CA LEU A 495 37.59 3.54 -2.85
C LEU A 495 38.13 4.60 -3.84
N ARG A 496 38.71 4.17 -4.97
CA ARG A 496 39.11 5.06 -6.07
C ARG A 496 37.92 5.72 -6.76
N LYS A 497 36.77 5.05 -6.87
CA LYS A 497 35.51 5.67 -7.30
C LYS A 497 35.14 6.75 -6.26
N LEU A 498 34.94 6.39 -5.00
CA LEU A 498 34.51 7.28 -3.92
C LEU A 498 35.41 8.54 -3.76
N GLU A 499 36.72 8.45 -3.99
CA GLU A 499 37.61 9.63 -4.03
C GLU A 499 37.32 10.57 -5.22
N ARG A 500 37.07 10.03 -6.41
CA ARG A 500 36.83 10.80 -7.63
C ARG A 500 35.41 11.36 -7.72
N THR A 501 34.42 10.66 -7.17
CA THR A 501 33.00 11.08 -7.19
C THR A 501 32.67 12.13 -6.12
N TYR A 502 33.57 12.33 -5.15
CA TYR A 502 33.44 13.30 -4.06
C TYR A 502 33.01 14.69 -4.57
N PRO A 503 31.99 15.34 -3.97
CA PRO A 503 31.33 15.03 -2.68
C PRO A 503 30.14 14.07 -2.76
N ILE A 504 29.91 13.43 -3.91
CA ILE A 504 28.77 12.55 -4.14
C ILE A 504 29.22 11.09 -3.99
N HIS A 505 28.38 10.26 -3.37
CA HIS A 505 28.63 8.84 -3.18
C HIS A 505 28.38 8.05 -4.47
N PRO A 506 29.23 7.07 -4.86
CA PRO A 506 29.08 6.34 -6.14
C PRO A 506 27.69 5.75 -6.36
N SER A 507 27.08 5.14 -5.34
CA SER A 507 25.75 4.51 -5.46
C SER A 507 24.61 5.45 -5.85
N LEU A 508 24.71 6.76 -5.60
CA LEU A 508 23.70 7.69 -6.13
C LEU A 508 23.75 7.77 -7.66
N PHE A 509 24.95 7.73 -8.23
CA PHE A 509 25.14 7.77 -9.67
C PHE A 509 24.95 6.42 -10.36
N GLU A 510 25.29 5.31 -9.70
CA GLU A 510 24.93 3.95 -10.16
C GLU A 510 23.39 3.85 -10.34
N HIS A 511 22.61 4.38 -9.40
CA HIS A 511 21.16 4.49 -9.61
C HIS A 511 20.81 5.42 -10.78
N LEU A 512 21.39 6.62 -10.86
CA LEU A 512 21.02 7.62 -11.89
C LEU A 512 21.41 7.22 -13.33
N TYR A 513 22.54 6.53 -13.52
CA TYR A 513 23.08 6.18 -14.84
C TYR A 513 22.89 4.72 -15.23
N SER A 514 22.70 3.79 -14.28
CA SER A 514 22.47 2.37 -14.56
C SER A 514 21.00 1.95 -14.31
N THR A 515 20.32 2.50 -13.29
CA THR A 515 18.90 2.19 -13.01
C THR A 515 17.93 3.12 -13.74
N TRP A 516 18.03 4.44 -13.55
CA TRP A 516 17.07 5.42 -14.09
C TRP A 516 17.21 5.64 -15.60
N SER A 517 18.38 5.36 -16.17
CA SER A 517 18.62 5.40 -17.63
C SER A 517 17.79 4.39 -18.42
N THR A 518 17.17 3.41 -17.77
CA THR A 518 16.18 2.52 -18.39
C THR A 518 14.92 3.27 -18.86
N ILE A 519 14.61 4.44 -18.27
CA ILE A 519 13.50 5.30 -18.70
C ILE A 519 13.97 6.15 -19.90
N PRO A 520 13.41 6.01 -21.11
CA PRO A 520 13.95 6.66 -22.32
C PRO A 520 14.04 8.19 -22.23
N ARG A 521 13.09 8.84 -21.55
CA ARG A 521 13.10 10.31 -21.34
C ARG A 521 14.11 10.77 -20.28
N PHE A 522 14.61 9.87 -19.42
CA PHE A 522 15.59 10.18 -18.38
C PHE A 522 17.04 10.19 -18.91
N GLN A 523 17.31 9.49 -20.01
CA GLN A 523 18.64 9.31 -20.63
C GLN A 523 19.37 10.61 -21.00
N GLN A 524 18.72 11.78 -20.92
CA GLN A 524 19.39 13.07 -21.13
C GLN A 524 20.25 13.43 -19.92
N THR A 525 21.56 13.63 -20.10
CA THR A 525 22.49 14.14 -19.06
C THR A 525 22.00 15.45 -18.43
N ARG A 526 21.29 16.28 -19.20
CA ARG A 526 20.59 17.50 -18.74
C ARG A 526 19.52 17.24 -17.68
N GLY A 527 18.88 16.07 -17.69
CA GLY A 527 17.95 15.61 -16.65
C GLY A 527 18.66 15.31 -15.33
N VAL A 528 19.74 14.53 -15.39
CA VAL A 528 20.59 14.22 -14.22
C VAL A 528 21.20 15.49 -13.63
N LEU A 529 21.79 16.37 -14.47
CA LEU A 529 22.37 17.64 -14.03
C LEU A 529 21.36 18.52 -13.28
N ARG A 530 20.13 18.66 -13.76
CA ARG A 530 19.06 19.41 -13.08
C ARG A 530 18.72 18.81 -11.71
N LEU A 531 18.53 17.50 -11.65
CA LEU A 531 18.19 16.78 -10.44
C LEU A 531 19.29 16.90 -9.37
N VAL A 532 20.54 16.70 -9.76
CA VAL A 532 21.69 16.81 -8.86
C VAL A 532 21.90 18.28 -8.44
N ALA A 533 21.72 19.25 -9.34
CA ALA A 533 21.75 20.67 -8.98
C ALA A 533 20.65 21.06 -7.97
N ALA A 534 19.40 20.59 -8.16
CA ALA A 534 18.31 20.82 -7.23
C ALA A 534 18.56 20.14 -5.87
N THR A 535 19.11 18.94 -5.87
CA THR A 535 19.51 18.20 -4.66
C THR A 535 20.59 18.97 -3.89
N ILE A 536 21.67 19.38 -4.58
CA ILE A 536 22.75 20.19 -4.01
C ILE A 536 22.21 21.52 -3.47
N HIS A 537 21.35 22.22 -4.23
CA HIS A 537 20.75 23.48 -3.80
C HIS A 537 19.91 23.31 -2.53
N SER A 538 19.04 22.30 -2.47
CA SER A 538 18.18 22.05 -1.32
C SER A 538 18.99 21.69 -0.07
N LEU A 539 19.98 20.80 -0.20
CA LEU A 539 20.92 20.48 0.89
C LEU A 539 21.77 21.70 1.30
N TRP A 540 22.10 22.58 0.34
CA TRP A 540 22.81 23.85 0.60
C TRP A 540 21.93 24.88 1.34
N ALA A 541 20.66 24.99 1.00
CA ALA A 541 19.70 25.86 1.70
C ALA A 541 19.41 25.36 3.13
N ASN A 542 19.19 24.04 3.29
CA ASN A 542 18.69 23.45 4.54
C ASN A 542 19.74 23.25 5.65
N GLN A 543 21.01 23.63 5.42
CA GLN A 543 22.13 23.37 6.35
C GLN A 543 22.32 21.87 6.65
N ASP A 544 22.31 21.04 5.60
CA ASP A 544 22.71 19.64 5.67
C ASP A 544 24.09 19.46 6.32
N GLY A 545 24.19 18.45 7.18
CA GLY A 545 25.39 18.07 7.93
C GLY A 545 26.01 16.75 7.47
N SER A 546 25.55 16.18 6.36
CA SER A 546 26.07 14.92 5.83
C SER A 546 27.51 15.06 5.32
N VAL A 547 28.27 13.97 5.42
CA VAL A 547 29.68 13.86 5.02
C VAL A 547 29.82 13.65 3.50
N LEU A 548 28.83 13.00 2.88
CA LEU A 548 28.65 12.87 1.42
C LEU A 548 27.18 13.07 1.04
N ILE A 549 26.95 13.39 -0.23
CA ILE A 549 25.61 13.33 -0.85
C ILE A 549 25.38 11.88 -1.30
N MET A 550 24.45 11.19 -0.64
CA MET A 550 24.12 9.76 -0.85
C MET A 550 22.64 9.58 -1.24
N PRO A 551 22.20 8.41 -1.73
CA PRO A 551 20.78 8.13 -1.99
C PRO A 551 19.85 8.52 -0.82
N GLY A 552 20.18 8.11 0.41
CA GLY A 552 19.40 8.44 1.59
C GLY A 552 19.37 9.92 1.98
N THR A 553 20.23 10.77 1.39
CA THR A 553 20.27 12.21 1.66
C THR A 553 19.37 13.03 0.74
N VAL A 554 18.96 12.51 -0.43
CA VAL A 554 18.18 13.25 -1.44
C VAL A 554 16.84 13.72 -0.84
N PRO A 555 16.54 15.03 -0.79
CA PRO A 555 15.34 15.54 -0.13
C PRO A 555 14.12 15.47 -1.07
N LEU A 556 13.32 14.42 -0.94
CA LEU A 556 12.06 14.24 -1.66
C LEU A 556 10.91 15.05 -1.01
N ASP A 557 11.17 15.61 0.17
CA ASP A 557 10.39 16.66 0.83
C ASP A 557 10.51 18.04 0.15
N ASP A 558 11.52 18.25 -0.70
CA ASP A 558 11.65 19.47 -1.52
C ASP A 558 10.84 19.36 -2.84
N PRO A 559 9.87 20.26 -3.10
CA PRO A 559 9.03 20.21 -4.30
C PRO A 559 9.78 20.39 -5.63
N ASN A 560 11.00 20.92 -5.64
CA ASN A 560 11.81 21.05 -6.84
C ASN A 560 12.51 19.73 -7.15
N VAL A 561 13.17 19.13 -6.14
CA VAL A 561 13.83 17.82 -6.26
C VAL A 561 12.81 16.74 -6.62
N ARG A 562 11.67 16.69 -5.91
CA ARG A 562 10.58 15.74 -6.21
C ARG A 562 10.10 15.83 -7.66
N ARG A 563 9.93 17.05 -8.19
CA ARG A 563 9.45 17.29 -9.56
C ARG A 563 10.42 16.76 -10.63
N GLU A 564 11.72 16.77 -10.36
CA GLU A 564 12.71 16.20 -11.27
C GLU A 564 12.59 14.66 -11.38
N PHE A 565 11.99 13.98 -10.40
CA PHE A 565 11.64 12.56 -10.47
C PHE A 565 10.23 12.31 -11.02
N THR A 566 9.20 12.93 -10.43
CA THR A 566 7.79 12.59 -10.73
C THR A 566 7.35 13.00 -12.13
N LYS A 567 8.05 13.94 -12.79
CA LYS A 567 7.88 14.23 -14.22
C LYS A 567 8.18 13.05 -15.16
N PHE A 568 8.88 12.02 -14.67
CA PHE A 568 9.23 10.81 -15.42
C PHE A 568 8.44 9.58 -14.97
N LEU A 569 8.20 9.43 -13.66
CA LEU A 569 7.47 8.30 -13.10
C LEU A 569 5.93 8.44 -13.17
N GLY A 570 5.41 9.67 -13.24
CA GLY A 570 3.96 9.93 -13.20
C GLY A 570 3.50 10.55 -11.88
N THR A 571 2.19 10.84 -11.80
CA THR A 571 1.60 11.62 -10.70
C THR A 571 1.39 10.84 -9.42
N THR A 572 1.13 9.52 -9.49
CA THR A 572 0.90 8.60 -8.36
C THR A 572 1.96 8.74 -7.27
N TRP A 573 3.23 8.81 -7.69
CA TRP A 573 4.39 8.89 -6.81
C TRP A 573 4.43 10.12 -5.90
N ASN A 574 3.73 11.21 -6.21
CA ASN A 574 3.66 12.34 -5.28
C ASN A 574 2.93 11.95 -3.99
N ASN A 575 1.86 11.15 -4.10
CA ASN A 575 1.10 10.66 -2.95
C ASN A 575 1.95 9.69 -2.12
N ILE A 576 2.61 8.72 -2.76
CA ILE A 576 3.48 7.72 -2.10
C ILE A 576 4.66 8.40 -1.39
N ILE A 577 5.24 9.45 -1.98
CA ILE A 577 6.33 10.21 -1.35
C ILE A 577 5.82 10.97 -0.11
N ASP A 578 4.63 11.55 -0.15
CA ASP A 578 4.07 12.26 1.02
C ASP A 578 3.51 11.33 2.12
N SER A 579 2.90 10.20 1.77
CA SER A 579 2.33 9.26 2.74
C SER A 579 3.37 8.32 3.35
N GLU A 580 4.40 7.93 2.61
CA GLU A 580 5.30 6.84 3.04
C GLU A 580 6.76 7.27 3.17
N ILE A 581 7.32 7.88 2.13
CA ILE A 581 8.78 8.01 1.97
C ILE A 581 9.33 9.20 2.76
N ASP A 582 8.77 10.40 2.59
CA ASP A 582 9.45 11.64 3.02
C ASP A 582 8.56 12.83 3.41
N GLY A 583 7.24 12.74 3.22
CA GLY A 583 6.31 13.76 3.73
C GLY A 583 6.40 13.98 5.24
N ALA A 584 6.00 15.16 5.71
CA ALA A 584 6.16 15.56 7.12
C ALA A 584 5.45 14.64 8.14
N THR A 585 4.46 13.88 7.69
CA THR A 585 3.68 12.87 8.44
C THR A 585 3.78 11.49 7.82
N SER A 586 4.80 11.23 7.00
CA SER A 586 4.96 9.94 6.30
C SER A 586 5.27 8.80 7.26
N ILE A 587 5.05 7.55 6.82
CA ILE A 587 5.37 6.35 7.60
C ILE A 587 6.83 6.34 8.06
N ALA A 588 7.77 6.68 7.17
CA ALA A 588 9.19 6.82 7.52
C ALA A 588 9.42 7.98 8.51
N ALA A 589 8.80 9.14 8.28
CA ALA A 589 8.94 10.30 9.17
C ALA A 589 8.31 10.09 10.55
N ASN A 590 7.28 9.27 10.69
CA ASN A 590 6.65 8.93 11.96
C ASN A 590 7.43 7.83 12.69
N THR A 591 7.93 6.85 11.96
CA THR A 591 8.80 5.78 12.52
C THR A 591 10.10 6.35 13.08
N ASP A 592 10.67 7.37 12.45
CA ASP A 592 11.77 8.19 13.01
C ASP A 592 11.37 8.90 14.33
N LYS A 593 10.13 9.38 14.47
CA LYS A 593 9.67 10.11 15.69
C LYS A 593 9.37 9.16 16.85
N GLU A 594 8.79 8.01 16.55
CA GLU A 594 8.46 6.96 17.53
C GLU A 594 9.73 6.34 18.12
N ASN A 595 10.71 6.01 17.26
CA ASN A 595 11.92 5.30 17.67
C ASN A 595 13.11 6.24 17.81
N VAL A 596 13.43 6.63 19.05
CA VAL A 596 14.51 7.58 19.40
C VAL A 596 15.87 7.21 18.79
N ASN A 597 16.18 5.93 18.59
CA ASN A 597 17.44 5.51 17.95
C ASN A 597 17.45 5.69 16.43
N LEU A 598 16.32 5.47 15.76
CA LEU A 598 16.17 5.73 14.31
C LEU A 598 16.16 7.24 14.05
N GLY A 599 15.36 7.98 14.83
CA GLY A 599 15.20 9.43 14.72
C GLY A 599 16.44 10.27 14.97
N LYS A 600 17.44 9.75 15.70
CA LYS A 600 18.75 10.41 15.87
C LYS A 600 19.41 10.69 14.51
N VAL A 601 19.45 9.70 13.63
CA VAL A 601 20.11 9.76 12.31
C VAL A 601 19.13 9.88 11.14
N GLY A 602 17.82 9.85 11.40
CA GLY A 602 16.76 9.87 10.38
C GLY A 602 16.68 8.55 9.59
N ALA A 603 16.92 7.42 10.26
CA ALA A 603 17.21 6.15 9.61
C ALA A 603 16.10 5.68 8.67
N SER A 604 14.83 5.79 9.06
CA SER A 604 13.70 5.32 8.24
C SER A 604 13.52 6.18 6.99
N ARG A 605 13.73 7.50 7.06
CA ARG A 605 13.69 8.35 5.86
C ARG A 605 14.88 8.12 4.94
N ARG A 606 16.10 7.91 5.45
CA ARG A 606 17.24 7.55 4.58
C ARG A 606 17.00 6.22 3.86
N ALA A 607 16.50 5.22 4.58
CA ALA A 607 16.15 3.91 4.02
C ALA A 607 15.09 4.05 2.93
N ALA A 608 13.97 4.73 3.22
CA ALA A 608 12.88 4.93 2.27
C ALA A 608 13.31 5.74 1.02
N ARG A 609 14.08 6.83 1.21
CA ARG A 609 14.67 7.62 0.10
C ARG A 609 15.59 6.76 -0.79
N THR A 610 16.41 5.90 -0.19
CA THR A 610 17.29 4.97 -0.91
C THR A 610 16.50 3.91 -1.69
N LEU A 611 15.51 3.29 -1.05
CA LEU A 611 14.62 2.31 -1.68
C LEU A 611 13.86 2.91 -2.86
N PHE A 612 13.29 4.11 -2.70
CA PHE A 612 12.66 4.86 -3.80
C PHE A 612 13.63 5.03 -4.98
N LEU A 613 14.81 5.61 -4.75
CA LEU A 613 15.81 5.85 -5.80
C LEU A 613 16.27 4.57 -6.51
N ALA A 614 16.38 3.47 -5.77
CA ALA A 614 16.86 2.20 -6.30
C ALA A 614 15.79 1.40 -7.06
N THR A 615 14.49 1.56 -6.73
CA THR A 615 13.44 0.65 -7.25
C THR A 615 12.30 1.34 -7.99
N SER A 616 12.07 2.65 -7.84
CA SER A 616 10.96 3.31 -8.53
C SER A 616 11.01 3.23 -10.06
N PRO A 617 12.18 3.21 -10.76
CA PRO A 617 12.21 3.00 -12.21
C PRO A 617 11.87 1.57 -12.65
N LEU A 618 12.01 0.59 -11.75
CA LEU A 618 12.08 -0.83 -12.10
C LEU A 618 10.72 -1.53 -12.23
N GLN A 619 9.60 -0.80 -12.26
CA GLN A 619 8.22 -1.36 -12.25
C GLN A 619 7.91 -2.39 -13.36
N LYS A 620 8.77 -2.52 -14.38
CA LYS A 620 8.63 -3.47 -15.49
C LYS A 620 9.82 -4.43 -15.65
N ALA A 621 10.70 -4.51 -14.65
CA ALA A 621 11.89 -5.36 -14.67
C ALA A 621 11.58 -6.78 -14.12
N SER A 622 12.18 -7.81 -14.70
CA SER A 622 12.01 -9.21 -14.29
C SER A 622 12.54 -9.55 -12.89
N HIS A 623 13.33 -8.65 -12.31
CA HIS A 623 13.81 -8.73 -10.93
C HIS A 623 13.57 -7.38 -10.24
N LEU A 624 12.71 -7.38 -9.24
CA LEU A 624 12.40 -6.21 -8.43
C LEU A 624 13.29 -6.17 -7.17
N GLY A 625 13.44 -4.97 -6.63
CA GLY A 625 14.01 -4.72 -5.32
C GLY A 625 15.52 -4.88 -5.15
N ILE A 626 15.98 -4.35 -4.02
CA ILE A 626 17.36 -4.40 -3.54
C ILE A 626 17.43 -5.06 -2.16
N ASP A 627 18.59 -5.59 -1.80
CA ASP A 627 18.83 -6.18 -0.49
C ASP A 627 19.20 -5.12 0.56
N GLU A 628 19.23 -5.51 1.84
CA GLU A 628 19.60 -4.58 2.91
C GLU A 628 21.03 -4.05 2.80
N ARG A 629 21.95 -4.78 2.16
CA ARG A 629 23.35 -4.35 2.00
C ARG A 629 23.42 -3.17 1.03
N ALA A 630 22.66 -3.19 -0.05
CA ALA A 630 22.47 -2.06 -0.95
C ALA A 630 21.81 -0.87 -0.22
N VAL A 631 20.74 -1.10 0.56
CA VAL A 631 20.10 -0.01 1.35
C VAL A 631 21.10 0.64 2.31
N LYS A 632 21.84 -0.16 3.09
CA LYS A 632 22.89 0.32 4.02
C LYS A 632 23.98 1.12 3.30
N THR A 633 24.37 0.70 2.10
CA THR A 633 25.34 1.40 1.24
C THR A 633 24.84 2.78 0.81
N GLY A 634 23.53 2.96 0.62
CA GLY A 634 22.93 4.27 0.32
C GLY A 634 22.66 5.18 1.53
N CYS A 635 22.74 4.64 2.76
CA CYS A 635 22.26 5.30 3.98
C CYS A 635 23.31 5.64 5.04
N THR A 636 24.36 4.82 5.19
CA THR A 636 25.24 4.81 6.37
C THR A 636 26.44 5.74 6.21
N GLN A 637 26.73 6.55 7.24
CA GLN A 637 27.90 7.46 7.28
C GLN A 637 28.92 7.04 8.36
N PRO A 638 30.23 7.37 8.23
CA PRO A 638 31.25 7.01 9.21
C PRO A 638 30.96 7.60 10.60
N GLY A 639 30.78 6.72 11.59
CA GLY A 639 30.35 7.07 12.95
C GLY A 639 28.93 6.61 13.31
N GLU A 640 28.14 6.20 12.31
CA GLU A 640 26.82 5.59 12.47
C GLU A 640 26.94 4.04 12.50
N SER A 641 25.93 3.36 13.06
CA SER A 641 25.90 1.89 13.08
C SER A 641 25.04 1.35 11.92
N PRO A 642 25.56 0.43 11.08
CA PRO A 642 24.80 -0.15 9.97
C PRO A 642 23.53 -0.91 10.38
N ALA A 643 23.49 -1.44 11.60
CA ALA A 643 22.34 -2.22 12.10
C ALA A 643 21.07 -1.37 12.21
N VAL A 644 21.19 -0.09 12.58
CA VAL A 644 20.08 0.86 12.72
C VAL A 644 19.28 1.01 11.41
N PHE A 645 19.89 0.71 10.26
CA PHE A 645 19.23 0.72 8.96
C PHE A 645 18.53 -0.61 8.59
N SER A 646 18.84 -1.74 9.23
CA SER A 646 17.97 -2.94 9.19
C SER A 646 16.67 -2.67 9.95
N ASP A 647 16.79 -2.28 11.22
CA ASP A 647 15.67 -1.95 12.11
C ASP A 647 14.72 -0.95 11.42
N ALA A 648 15.29 0.06 10.77
CA ALA A 648 14.55 1.07 10.01
C ALA A 648 13.78 0.52 8.82
N VAL A 649 14.35 -0.43 8.06
CA VAL A 649 13.71 -1.10 6.91
C VAL A 649 12.60 -2.04 7.39
N GLU A 650 12.85 -2.84 8.43
CA GLU A 650 11.86 -3.74 9.01
C GLU A 650 10.64 -2.97 9.54
N HIS A 651 10.86 -1.86 10.26
CA HIS A 651 9.77 -1.04 10.78
C HIS A 651 8.95 -0.33 9.69
N ILE A 652 9.55 0.14 8.59
CA ILE A 652 8.76 0.72 7.49
C ILE A 652 8.05 -0.37 6.67
N SER A 653 8.70 -1.52 6.43
CA SER A 653 8.08 -2.65 5.71
C SER A 653 6.84 -3.19 6.42
N LYS A 654 6.85 -3.25 7.76
CA LYS A 654 5.68 -3.69 8.56
C LYS A 654 4.49 -2.71 8.56
N LYS A 655 4.71 -1.45 8.18
CA LYS A 655 3.68 -0.38 8.21
C LYS A 655 3.22 0.09 6.82
N SER A 656 4.08 -0.07 5.82
CA SER A 656 3.91 0.51 4.49
C SER A 656 2.85 -0.20 3.66
N VAL A 657 2.12 0.59 2.88
CA VAL A 657 1.16 0.17 1.87
C VAL A 657 1.87 -0.19 0.57
N TYR A 658 2.91 0.55 0.17
CA TYR A 658 3.50 0.47 -1.17
C TYR A 658 4.89 -0.19 -1.22
N LEU A 659 5.50 -0.52 -0.08
CA LEU A 659 6.77 -1.24 0.04
C LEU A 659 6.53 -2.75 0.17
N TYR A 660 7.01 -3.50 -0.81
CA TYR A 660 7.01 -4.95 -0.82
C TYR A 660 8.29 -5.49 -0.17
N SER A 661 8.22 -6.71 0.34
CA SER A 661 9.31 -7.42 1.02
C SER A 661 9.19 -8.93 0.73
N GLU A 662 9.96 -9.42 -0.24
CA GLU A 662 9.97 -10.84 -0.64
C GLU A 662 11.44 -11.32 -0.68
N GLU A 663 11.72 -12.50 -0.09
CA GLU A 663 13.07 -13.12 -0.02
C GLU A 663 14.22 -12.20 0.48
N GLY A 664 13.91 -11.21 1.34
CA GLY A 664 14.89 -10.23 1.84
C GLY A 664 15.25 -9.11 0.84
N ARG A 665 14.50 -9.00 -0.26
CA ARG A 665 14.51 -7.87 -1.20
C ARG A 665 13.33 -6.95 -0.93
N TYR A 666 13.56 -5.65 -1.08
CA TYR A 666 12.57 -4.60 -0.81
C TYR A 666 12.40 -3.68 -2.02
N TRP A 667 11.16 -3.31 -2.36
CA TRP A 667 10.85 -2.32 -3.42
C TRP A 667 9.54 -1.57 -3.21
N TYR A 668 9.52 -0.30 -3.63
CA TYR A 668 8.27 0.44 -3.80
C TYR A 668 7.59 0.11 -5.13
N SER A 669 6.26 -0.02 -5.12
CA SER A 669 5.39 -0.07 -6.31
C SER A 669 4.31 1.01 -6.28
N GLU A 670 3.67 1.25 -7.42
CA GLU A 670 2.45 2.09 -7.50
C GLU A 670 1.19 1.33 -7.06
N GLN A 671 1.22 -0.01 -7.08
CA GLN A 671 0.15 -0.85 -6.54
C GLN A 671 0.31 -1.02 -5.02
N PRO A 672 -0.78 -1.01 -4.23
CA PRO A 672 -0.72 -1.31 -2.80
C PRO A 672 -0.55 -2.83 -2.57
N THR A 673 0.19 -3.19 -1.53
CA THR A 673 0.36 -4.58 -1.09
C THR A 673 -0.98 -5.25 -0.77
N LEU A 674 -1.09 -6.55 -1.04
CA LEU A 674 -2.30 -7.31 -0.69
C LEU A 674 -2.62 -7.28 0.80
N ARG A 675 -1.61 -7.12 1.67
CA ARG A 675 -1.80 -6.95 3.11
C ARG A 675 -2.60 -5.68 3.44
N LYS A 676 -2.32 -4.56 2.79
CA LYS A 676 -3.14 -3.34 2.94
C LYS A 676 -4.55 -3.56 2.40
N LEU A 677 -4.69 -4.15 1.22
CA LEU A 677 -6.00 -4.47 0.65
C LEU A 677 -6.81 -5.39 1.57
N ALA A 678 -6.16 -6.30 2.30
CA ALA A 678 -6.80 -7.14 3.31
C ALA A 678 -7.27 -6.31 4.53
N GLU A 679 -6.42 -5.44 5.10
CA GLU A 679 -6.84 -4.55 6.20
C GLU A 679 -7.99 -3.61 5.80
N ASP A 680 -7.98 -3.07 4.59
CA ASP A 680 -9.07 -2.20 4.09
C ASP A 680 -10.38 -2.98 3.89
N ARG A 681 -10.32 -4.26 3.49
CA ARG A 681 -11.50 -5.14 3.45
C ARG A 681 -11.98 -5.52 4.86
N LYS A 682 -11.07 -5.84 5.79
CA LYS A 682 -11.41 -6.11 7.20
C LYS A 682 -12.19 -4.95 7.83
N ALA A 683 -11.81 -3.72 7.51
CA ALA A 683 -12.47 -2.50 7.99
C ALA A 683 -13.80 -2.18 7.28
N ALA A 684 -14.10 -2.83 6.15
CA ALA A 684 -15.31 -2.62 5.36
C ALA A 684 -16.44 -3.63 5.64
N PHE A 685 -16.21 -4.65 6.49
CA PHE A 685 -17.24 -5.63 6.84
C PHE A 685 -18.10 -5.18 8.03
N ASP A 686 -19.40 -5.00 7.78
CA ASP A 686 -20.41 -4.76 8.81
C ASP A 686 -20.55 -5.93 9.81
N ALA A 687 -20.87 -5.61 11.06
CA ALA A 687 -20.97 -6.58 12.15
C ALA A 687 -21.98 -7.72 11.86
N SER A 688 -23.17 -7.41 11.33
CA SER A 688 -24.21 -8.42 11.06
C SER A 688 -23.79 -9.48 10.04
N ASN A 689 -22.97 -9.12 9.04
CA ASN A 689 -22.41 -10.07 8.07
C ASN A 689 -21.41 -11.03 8.77
N ILE A 690 -20.60 -10.49 9.67
CA ILE A 690 -19.63 -11.26 10.47
C ILE A 690 -20.35 -12.22 11.44
N TYR A 691 -21.45 -11.78 12.05
CA TYR A 691 -22.28 -12.65 12.90
C TYR A 691 -22.97 -13.77 12.11
N GLU A 692 -23.57 -13.46 10.95
CA GLU A 692 -24.15 -14.48 10.06
C GLU A 692 -23.08 -15.51 9.59
N VAL A 693 -21.85 -15.06 9.34
CA VAL A 693 -20.71 -15.95 9.05
C VAL A 693 -20.30 -16.76 10.28
N LEU A 694 -20.26 -16.16 11.48
CA LEU A 694 -19.93 -16.87 12.73
C LEU A 694 -20.94 -17.97 13.05
N GLU A 695 -22.24 -17.72 12.92
CA GLU A 695 -23.28 -18.73 13.10
C GLU A 695 -23.12 -19.88 12.11
N LYS A 696 -22.82 -19.59 10.84
CA LYS A 696 -22.47 -20.61 9.82
C LYS A 696 -21.20 -21.39 10.18
N GLN A 697 -20.22 -20.81 10.88
CA GLN A 697 -19.05 -21.54 11.38
C GLN A 697 -19.37 -22.39 12.62
N LEU A 698 -20.19 -21.89 13.55
CA LEU A 698 -20.66 -22.63 14.73
C LEU A 698 -21.49 -23.85 14.33
N LEU A 699 -22.37 -23.71 13.33
CA LEU A 699 -23.16 -24.82 12.79
C LEU A 699 -22.31 -25.91 12.11
N LYS A 700 -21.13 -25.55 11.59
CA LYS A 700 -20.20 -26.45 10.88
C LYS A 700 -19.09 -27.03 11.75
N SER A 701 -18.68 -26.35 12.83
CA SER A 701 -17.52 -26.75 13.62
C SER A 701 -17.80 -28.03 14.43
N PRO A 702 -16.94 -29.07 14.35
CA PRO A 702 -17.16 -30.33 15.08
C PRO A 702 -17.13 -30.10 16.60
N LYS A 703 -16.30 -29.15 17.06
CA LYS A 703 -16.14 -28.74 18.48
C LYS A 703 -17.40 -28.10 19.12
N VAL A 704 -18.54 -28.14 18.44
CA VAL A 704 -19.83 -27.64 18.92
C VAL A 704 -20.82 -28.79 19.18
N LYS A 705 -20.69 -29.92 18.45
CA LYS A 705 -21.68 -31.01 18.38
C LYS A 705 -21.15 -32.40 18.80
N GLU A 706 -19.91 -32.48 19.29
CA GLU A 706 -19.35 -33.74 19.80
C GLU A 706 -20.16 -34.30 20.98
N LYS A 707 -20.12 -35.63 21.14
CA LYS A 707 -20.96 -36.39 22.09
C LYS A 707 -20.84 -35.84 23.51
N SER A 708 -22.00 -35.56 24.09
CA SER A 708 -22.20 -35.10 25.46
C SER A 708 -23.62 -35.48 25.90
N ASP A 709 -23.88 -35.42 27.19
CA ASP A 709 -25.09 -35.94 27.84
C ASP A 709 -26.34 -35.05 27.65
N PHE A 710 -26.31 -34.13 26.68
CA PHE A 710 -27.44 -33.33 26.23
C PHE A 710 -28.18 -34.03 25.08
N SER A 711 -29.49 -34.25 25.24
CA SER A 711 -30.30 -34.93 24.20
C SER A 711 -30.48 -34.10 22.93
N ARG A 712 -30.26 -32.78 23.02
CA ARG A 712 -30.32 -31.82 21.90
C ARG A 712 -29.40 -30.63 22.16
N ILE A 713 -28.81 -30.11 21.09
CA ILE A 713 -27.99 -28.89 21.10
C ILE A 713 -28.60 -27.92 20.09
N HIS A 714 -29.21 -26.85 20.58
CA HIS A 714 -29.66 -25.71 19.76
C HIS A 714 -28.49 -24.74 19.60
N ILE A 715 -28.27 -24.21 18.40
CA ILE A 715 -27.14 -23.31 18.10
C ILE A 715 -27.72 -22.05 17.48
N ALA A 716 -27.43 -20.89 18.08
CA ALA A 716 -27.89 -19.56 17.70
C ALA A 716 -29.40 -19.48 17.36
N PRO A 717 -30.32 -19.96 18.22
CA PRO A 717 -31.74 -19.90 17.92
C PRO A 717 -32.23 -18.45 17.91
N HIS A 718 -32.75 -17.99 16.78
CA HIS A 718 -33.26 -16.64 16.64
C HIS A 718 -34.56 -16.46 17.45
N SER A 719 -35.44 -17.47 17.46
CA SER A 719 -36.73 -17.47 18.15
C SER A 719 -36.88 -18.59 19.19
N ALA A 720 -37.77 -18.37 20.16
CA ALA A 720 -38.18 -19.40 21.13
C ALA A 720 -38.91 -20.60 20.50
N SER A 721 -39.26 -20.54 19.22
CA SER A 721 -39.88 -21.64 18.45
C SER A 721 -38.87 -22.70 18.01
N GLU A 722 -37.60 -22.32 17.80
CA GLU A 722 -36.52 -23.24 17.40
C GLU A 722 -36.03 -24.11 18.58
N VAL A 723 -36.39 -23.72 19.81
CA VAL A 723 -35.90 -24.31 21.06
C VAL A 723 -36.93 -25.27 21.64
N ALA A 724 -36.84 -26.53 21.23
CA ALA A 724 -37.76 -27.61 21.58
C ALA A 724 -37.93 -27.80 23.11
N ASP A 725 -39.18 -28.00 23.54
CA ASP A 725 -39.57 -28.18 24.94
C ASP A 725 -39.87 -29.66 25.22
N GLN A 726 -38.94 -30.37 25.87
CA GLN A 726 -38.96 -31.83 26.05
C GLN A 726 -38.50 -32.23 27.46
N GLN A 727 -38.86 -33.45 27.91
CA GLN A 727 -38.49 -34.04 29.20
C GLN A 727 -37.08 -34.69 29.21
N SER A 728 -36.10 -33.97 28.68
CA SER A 728 -34.67 -34.33 28.71
C SER A 728 -33.83 -33.07 28.54
N VAL A 729 -32.58 -33.05 28.98
CA VAL A 729 -31.81 -31.79 29.05
C VAL A 729 -31.29 -31.38 27.67
N GLY A 730 -31.66 -30.17 27.25
CA GLY A 730 -31.16 -29.53 26.04
C GLY A 730 -30.20 -28.39 26.35
N LEU A 731 -29.10 -28.33 25.61
CA LEU A 731 -28.18 -27.19 25.61
C LEU A 731 -28.60 -26.18 24.53
N VAL A 732 -28.55 -24.90 24.86
CA VAL A 732 -28.68 -23.79 23.91
C VAL A 732 -27.37 -23.01 23.87
N ILE A 733 -26.70 -23.01 22.72
CA ILE A 733 -25.56 -22.12 22.45
C ILE A 733 -26.14 -20.86 21.84
N LEU A 734 -25.96 -19.70 22.49
CA LEU A 734 -26.56 -18.42 22.09
C LEU A 734 -25.85 -17.83 20.85
N SER A 735 -26.49 -16.84 20.22
CA SER A 735 -25.93 -16.16 19.04
C SER A 735 -24.65 -15.38 19.40
N PRO A 736 -23.71 -15.17 18.46
CA PRO A 736 -22.67 -14.15 18.58
C PRO A 736 -23.20 -12.75 18.91
N GLU A 737 -24.44 -12.42 18.52
CA GLU A 737 -25.11 -11.15 18.87
C GLU A 737 -25.47 -11.05 20.36
N GLU A 738 -25.31 -12.13 21.13
CA GLU A 738 -25.81 -12.30 22.49
C GLU A 738 -24.66 -12.59 23.48
N PRO A 739 -23.67 -11.69 23.64
CA PRO A 739 -22.52 -11.92 24.51
C PRO A 739 -22.85 -11.78 26.02
N HIS A 740 -21.91 -12.25 26.83
CA HIS A 740 -21.89 -12.11 28.27
C HIS A 740 -20.52 -11.62 28.77
N THR A 741 -20.58 -10.81 29.83
CA THR A 741 -19.44 -10.32 30.62
C THR A 741 -19.73 -10.60 32.09
N ALA A 742 -18.74 -11.14 32.79
CA ALA A 742 -18.89 -11.65 34.15
C ALA A 742 -19.55 -10.65 35.10
N LYS A 743 -20.58 -11.11 35.81
CA LYS A 743 -21.43 -10.39 36.77
C LYS A 743 -22.38 -9.35 36.17
N ASP A 744 -22.55 -9.32 34.86
CA ASP A 744 -23.62 -8.55 34.22
C ASP A 744 -24.92 -9.37 34.09
N ALA A 745 -25.77 -9.26 35.10
CA ALA A 745 -27.11 -9.85 35.12
C ALA A 745 -28.08 -9.29 34.05
N HIS A 746 -27.70 -8.22 33.33
CA HIS A 746 -28.51 -7.61 32.27
C HIS A 746 -27.86 -7.73 30.88
N SER A 747 -26.83 -8.57 30.73
CA SER A 747 -26.15 -8.75 29.45
C SER A 747 -27.12 -9.33 28.38
N PRO A 748 -26.85 -9.11 27.08
CA PRO A 748 -27.67 -9.66 26.00
C PRO A 748 -27.94 -11.16 26.14
N ALA A 749 -26.93 -11.95 26.52
CA ALA A 749 -27.07 -13.36 26.84
C ALA A 749 -28.09 -13.66 27.95
N MET A 750 -28.03 -12.93 29.07
CA MET A 750 -28.90 -13.13 30.23
C MET A 750 -30.37 -12.84 29.87
N LEU A 751 -30.60 -11.75 29.13
CA LEU A 751 -31.92 -11.35 28.66
C LEU A 751 -32.50 -12.39 27.67
N LYS A 752 -31.70 -12.89 26.73
CA LYS A 752 -32.14 -13.95 25.80
C LYS A 752 -32.38 -15.27 26.53
N ALA A 753 -31.49 -15.67 27.44
CA ALA A 753 -31.63 -16.89 28.23
C ALA A 753 -32.93 -16.88 29.05
N ALA A 754 -33.25 -15.76 29.74
CA ALA A 754 -34.51 -15.60 30.46
C ALA A 754 -35.73 -15.69 29.52
N ALA A 755 -35.72 -14.99 28.38
CA ALA A 755 -36.81 -15.05 27.41
C ALA A 755 -37.04 -16.45 26.84
N LEU A 756 -35.97 -17.20 26.56
CA LEU A 756 -36.03 -18.59 26.10
C LEU A 756 -36.44 -19.56 27.22
N LEU A 757 -36.07 -19.30 28.47
CA LEU A 757 -36.49 -20.08 29.64
C LEU A 757 -37.99 -19.93 29.93
N ASP A 758 -38.56 -18.75 29.71
CA ASP A 758 -39.98 -18.48 29.94
C ASP A 758 -40.90 -18.92 28.79
N SER A 759 -40.42 -18.96 27.55
CA SER A 759 -41.27 -19.14 26.35
C SER A 759 -40.88 -20.29 25.42
N ARG A 760 -41.89 -20.83 24.72
CA ARG A 760 -41.77 -21.76 23.59
C ARG A 760 -42.68 -21.28 22.45
N GLY A 761 -42.10 -20.73 21.39
CA GLY A 761 -42.84 -19.97 20.38
C GLY A 761 -43.72 -18.90 21.03
N SER A 762 -45.04 -18.99 20.85
CA SER A 762 -46.04 -18.06 21.42
C SER A 762 -46.64 -18.49 22.78
N GLY A 763 -46.23 -19.63 23.34
CA GLY A 763 -46.73 -20.13 24.63
C GLY A 763 -45.66 -20.13 25.72
N PRO A 764 -46.04 -20.32 27.01
CA PRO A 764 -45.08 -20.50 28.09
C PRO A 764 -44.32 -21.84 27.93
N ARG A 765 -43.03 -21.85 28.27
CA ARG A 765 -42.23 -23.08 28.37
C ARG A 765 -42.67 -23.87 29.60
N LEU A 766 -42.88 -25.18 29.42
CA LEU A 766 -43.27 -26.06 30.53
C LEU A 766 -42.04 -26.67 31.19
N ASN A 767 -41.16 -27.31 30.44
CA ASN A 767 -40.04 -28.06 31.00
C ASN A 767 -38.84 -27.14 31.28
N LYS A 768 -39.03 -26.15 32.16
CA LYS A 768 -38.01 -25.11 32.43
C LYS A 768 -36.74 -25.66 33.06
N ASN A 769 -36.81 -26.78 33.78
CA ASN A 769 -35.60 -27.41 34.31
C ASN A 769 -34.77 -28.15 33.24
N MET A 770 -35.34 -28.40 32.06
CA MET A 770 -34.74 -29.19 30.98
C MET A 770 -33.95 -28.37 29.97
N ILE A 771 -33.50 -27.17 30.34
CA ILE A 771 -32.74 -26.27 29.45
C ILE A 771 -31.62 -25.53 30.19
N VAL A 772 -30.47 -25.39 29.52
CA VAL A 772 -29.33 -24.58 29.96
C VAL A 772 -28.68 -23.88 28.76
N PHE A 773 -27.94 -22.81 29.00
CA PHE A 773 -27.41 -21.94 27.94
C PHE A 773 -25.89 -21.83 28.01
N VAL A 774 -25.22 -21.62 26.87
CA VAL A 774 -23.81 -21.18 26.82
C VAL A 774 -23.68 -19.95 25.93
N ALA A 775 -23.06 -18.90 26.47
CA ALA A 775 -22.84 -17.62 25.82
C ALA A 775 -21.37 -17.39 25.42
N ALA A 776 -21.18 -16.48 24.47
CA ALA A 776 -19.87 -15.94 24.10
C ALA A 776 -19.35 -14.96 25.17
N ASP A 777 -18.06 -15.00 25.47
CA ASP A 777 -17.34 -14.00 26.26
C ASP A 777 -17.09 -12.75 25.42
N GLU A 778 -17.62 -11.60 25.84
CA GLU A 778 -17.60 -10.35 25.07
C GLU A 778 -16.19 -9.91 24.64
N ALA A 779 -15.19 -10.10 25.51
CA ALA A 779 -13.81 -9.74 25.22
C ALA A 779 -13.17 -10.72 24.22
N ARG A 780 -13.42 -12.03 24.36
CA ARG A 780 -12.92 -13.04 23.38
C ARG A 780 -13.67 -13.02 22.05
N LEU A 781 -14.91 -12.53 22.03
CA LEU A 781 -15.67 -12.37 20.79
C LEU A 781 -14.97 -11.40 19.82
N GLN A 782 -14.36 -10.32 20.33
CA GLN A 782 -13.60 -9.37 19.52
C GLN A 782 -12.39 -10.03 18.81
N ASP A 783 -11.67 -10.92 19.50
CA ASP A 783 -10.58 -11.72 18.91
C ASP A 783 -11.11 -12.70 17.85
N LEU A 784 -12.28 -13.30 18.08
CA LEU A 784 -12.91 -14.25 17.16
C LEU A 784 -13.44 -13.54 15.89
N GLU A 785 -14.10 -12.38 16.03
CA GLU A 785 -14.50 -11.53 14.90
C GLU A 785 -13.29 -11.07 14.08
N ALA A 786 -12.18 -10.69 14.72
CA ALA A 786 -10.97 -10.25 14.02
C ALA A 786 -10.39 -11.38 13.12
N ALA A 787 -10.45 -12.63 13.58
CA ALA A 787 -10.08 -13.78 12.76
C ALA A 787 -11.05 -13.99 11.58
N VAL A 788 -12.37 -13.85 11.80
CA VAL A 788 -13.38 -13.93 10.72
C VAL A 788 -13.23 -12.82 9.68
N ARG A 789 -13.07 -11.55 10.10
CA ARG A 789 -12.77 -10.43 9.20
C ARG A 789 -11.54 -10.73 8.34
N SER A 790 -10.49 -11.31 8.93
CA SER A 790 -9.26 -11.66 8.21
C SER A 790 -9.47 -12.80 7.20
N TRP A 791 -10.20 -13.85 7.58
CA TRP A 791 -10.54 -14.97 6.69
C TRP A 791 -11.40 -14.52 5.50
N MET A 792 -12.39 -13.65 5.73
CA MET A 792 -13.23 -13.05 4.69
C MET A 792 -12.40 -12.16 3.76
N ALA A 793 -11.58 -11.26 4.29
CA ALA A 793 -10.76 -10.33 3.50
C ALA A 793 -9.81 -11.07 2.53
N TRP A 794 -9.10 -12.09 3.02
CA TRP A 794 -8.24 -12.93 2.18
C TRP A 794 -9.04 -13.82 1.22
N GLY A 795 -10.25 -14.25 1.61
CA GLY A 795 -11.21 -14.94 0.75
C GLY A 795 -11.60 -14.11 -0.48
N ASP A 796 -12.01 -12.87 -0.27
CA ASP A 796 -12.46 -11.98 -1.34
C ASP A 796 -11.30 -11.53 -2.24
N ILE A 797 -10.08 -11.36 -1.69
CA ILE A 797 -8.88 -11.04 -2.48
C ILE A 797 -8.54 -12.17 -3.46
N LEU A 798 -8.57 -13.42 -3.00
CA LEU A 798 -8.35 -14.57 -3.87
C LEU A 798 -9.44 -14.69 -4.94
N HIS A 799 -10.70 -14.44 -4.57
CA HIS A 799 -11.82 -14.47 -5.52
C HIS A 799 -11.72 -13.36 -6.59
N ASP A 800 -11.37 -12.14 -6.21
CA ASP A 800 -11.18 -11.03 -7.15
C ASP A 800 -9.96 -11.22 -8.06
N ALA A 801 -8.91 -11.89 -7.57
CA ALA A 801 -7.77 -12.31 -8.38
C ALA A 801 -8.14 -13.43 -9.37
N GLU A 802 -8.91 -14.43 -8.94
CA GLU A 802 -9.44 -15.50 -9.81
C GLU A 802 -10.39 -14.96 -10.89
N LEU A 803 -11.10 -13.86 -10.60
CA LEU A 803 -11.91 -13.09 -11.56
C LEU A 803 -11.10 -12.08 -12.40
N GLY A 804 -9.77 -11.98 -12.23
CA GLY A 804 -8.91 -11.07 -12.97
C GLY A 804 -9.15 -9.57 -12.71
N LYS A 805 -9.82 -9.21 -11.60
CA LYS A 805 -10.03 -7.81 -11.19
C LYS A 805 -8.79 -7.20 -10.54
N ILE A 806 -7.87 -8.04 -10.06
CA ILE A 806 -6.62 -7.66 -9.41
C ILE A 806 -5.49 -8.45 -10.07
N GLU A 807 -4.47 -7.76 -10.57
CA GLU A 807 -3.23 -8.39 -11.02
C GLU A 807 -2.40 -8.82 -9.79
N VAL A 808 -2.03 -10.10 -9.72
CA VAL A 808 -1.25 -10.68 -8.62
C VAL A 808 -0.24 -11.71 -9.12
N THR A 809 0.90 -11.82 -8.44
CA THR A 809 1.92 -12.83 -8.76
C THR A 809 1.57 -14.20 -8.18
N THR A 810 2.19 -15.26 -8.71
CA THR A 810 2.02 -16.63 -8.17
C THR A 810 2.47 -16.74 -6.70
N GLY A 811 3.51 -16.00 -6.29
CA GLY A 811 3.95 -15.91 -4.90
C GLY A 811 2.93 -15.22 -4.00
N GLN A 812 2.35 -14.11 -4.47
CA GLN A 812 1.30 -13.38 -3.77
C GLN A 812 0.02 -14.22 -3.60
N LEU A 813 -0.37 -15.00 -4.62
CA LEU A 813 -1.48 -15.96 -4.51
C LEU A 813 -1.19 -17.06 -3.46
N SER A 814 0.04 -17.57 -3.40
CA SER A 814 0.43 -18.56 -2.39
C SER A 814 0.41 -17.97 -0.98
N SER A 815 0.91 -16.74 -0.79
CA SER A 815 0.87 -16.03 0.48
C SER A 815 -0.56 -15.74 0.95
N ALA A 816 -1.44 -15.25 0.06
CA ALA A 816 -2.83 -14.94 0.40
C ALA A 816 -3.65 -16.21 0.72
N ARG A 817 -3.31 -17.36 0.12
CA ARG A 817 -3.86 -18.67 0.53
C ARG A 817 -3.40 -19.06 1.92
N SER A 818 -2.10 -19.00 2.20
CA SER A 818 -1.54 -19.31 3.53
C SER A 818 -2.17 -18.44 4.64
N GLU A 819 -2.31 -17.13 4.41
CA GLU A 819 -2.92 -16.21 5.39
C GLU A 819 -4.44 -16.48 5.58
N LYS A 820 -5.16 -16.93 4.54
CA LYS A 820 -6.56 -17.36 4.65
C LYS A 820 -6.69 -18.64 5.47
N ASP A 821 -5.84 -19.63 5.21
CA ASP A 821 -5.91 -20.94 5.87
C ASP A 821 -5.44 -20.86 7.33
N GLU A 822 -4.49 -19.97 7.65
CA GLU A 822 -4.15 -19.64 9.03
C GLU A 822 -5.32 -18.94 9.74
N ALA A 823 -5.94 -17.92 9.13
CA ALA A 823 -7.11 -17.24 9.71
C ALA A 823 -8.27 -18.21 9.97
N TYR A 824 -8.52 -19.17 9.06
CA TYR A 824 -9.50 -20.23 9.26
C TYR A 824 -9.16 -21.14 10.45
N SER A 825 -7.88 -21.51 10.58
CA SER A 825 -7.38 -22.30 11.71
C SER A 825 -7.53 -21.55 13.04
N GLN A 826 -7.29 -20.23 13.07
CA GLN A 826 -7.53 -19.39 14.24
C GLN A 826 -9.00 -19.34 14.64
N ILE A 827 -9.95 -19.34 13.70
CA ILE A 827 -11.40 -19.42 13.99
C ILE A 827 -11.74 -20.74 14.70
N GLN A 828 -11.27 -21.88 14.18
CA GLN A 828 -11.53 -23.21 14.75
C GLN A 828 -10.81 -23.46 16.10
N ALA A 829 -9.82 -22.63 16.44
CA ALA A 829 -9.23 -22.56 17.78
C ALA A 829 -10.06 -21.65 18.72
N ARG A 830 -10.43 -20.44 18.28
CA ARG A 830 -11.08 -19.43 19.13
C ARG A 830 -12.55 -19.71 19.46
N ILE A 831 -13.30 -20.41 18.61
CA ILE A 831 -14.71 -20.79 18.91
C ILE A 831 -14.87 -21.44 20.30
N PRO A 832 -14.20 -22.56 20.64
CA PRO A 832 -14.32 -23.20 21.95
C PRO A 832 -13.69 -22.41 23.12
N GLU A 833 -12.81 -21.44 22.85
CA GLU A 833 -12.31 -20.51 23.88
C GLU A 833 -13.31 -19.38 24.18
N THR A 834 -14.07 -18.95 23.17
CA THR A 834 -15.00 -17.81 23.24
C THR A 834 -16.33 -18.21 23.87
N TYR A 835 -16.85 -19.40 23.56
CA TYR A 835 -18.08 -19.92 24.16
C TYR A 835 -17.78 -20.61 25.49
N ARG A 836 -17.82 -19.81 26.56
CA ARG A 836 -17.26 -20.17 27.87
C ARG A 836 -18.07 -19.74 29.09
N TRP A 837 -19.22 -19.10 28.90
CA TRP A 837 -20.14 -18.73 29.97
C TRP A 837 -21.34 -19.67 29.96
N LEU A 838 -21.31 -20.67 30.83
CA LEU A 838 -22.43 -21.59 31.06
C LEU A 838 -23.42 -20.90 32.01
N LEU A 839 -24.67 -20.81 31.59
CA LEU A 839 -25.75 -20.13 32.30
C LEU A 839 -26.81 -21.17 32.67
N ILE A 840 -27.01 -21.38 33.97
CA ILE A 840 -27.88 -22.44 34.50
C ILE A 840 -29.06 -21.82 35.24
N PRO A 841 -30.32 -22.16 34.90
CA PRO A 841 -31.47 -21.81 35.73
C PRO A 841 -31.39 -22.53 37.08
N GLU A 842 -31.47 -21.77 38.17
CA GLU A 842 -31.43 -22.29 39.54
C GLU A 842 -32.57 -21.69 40.38
N GLN A 843 -32.99 -22.44 41.41
CA GLN A 843 -34.06 -22.04 42.33
C GLN A 843 -33.89 -22.82 43.64
N ALA A 844 -33.56 -22.13 44.74
CA ALA A 844 -33.18 -22.79 46.00
C ALA A 844 -34.36 -23.50 46.71
N ASP A 845 -35.58 -23.00 46.55
CA ASP A 845 -36.81 -23.59 47.08
C ASP A 845 -38.04 -23.12 46.29
N PRO A 846 -39.23 -23.77 46.40
CA PRO A 846 -40.42 -23.40 45.64
C PRO A 846 -40.95 -21.96 45.82
N LYS A 847 -40.50 -21.23 46.85
CA LYS A 847 -40.85 -19.82 47.11
C LYS A 847 -39.76 -18.83 46.71
N SER A 848 -38.52 -19.29 46.55
CA SER A 848 -37.43 -18.47 46.02
C SER A 848 -37.67 -18.11 44.55
N PRO A 849 -37.24 -16.93 44.10
CA PRO A 849 -37.27 -16.59 42.68
C PRO A 849 -36.35 -17.54 41.89
N VAL A 850 -36.67 -17.74 40.62
CA VAL A 850 -35.75 -18.38 39.67
C VAL A 850 -34.67 -17.37 39.31
N THR A 851 -33.40 -17.75 39.45
CA THR A 851 -32.26 -17.00 38.91
C THR A 851 -31.61 -17.79 37.77
N ILE A 852 -30.71 -17.13 37.05
CA ILE A 852 -29.81 -17.79 36.11
C ILE A 852 -28.40 -17.50 36.63
N GLU A 853 -27.66 -18.53 37.01
CA GLU A 853 -26.33 -18.40 37.61
C GLU A 853 -25.23 -18.58 36.54
N GLU A 854 -24.17 -17.79 36.65
CA GLU A 854 -23.06 -17.76 35.68
C GLU A 854 -21.88 -18.66 36.09
N TYR A 855 -21.43 -19.52 35.19
CA TYR A 855 -20.36 -20.48 35.42
C TYR A 855 -19.29 -20.43 34.31
N PRO A 856 -18.03 -20.06 34.63
CA PRO A 856 -16.95 -20.02 33.65
C PRO A 856 -16.40 -21.43 33.35
N ILE A 857 -16.83 -22.03 32.24
CA ILE A 857 -16.23 -23.26 31.69
C ILE A 857 -14.90 -22.95 30.99
N ARG A 858 -13.95 -23.89 30.97
CA ARG A 858 -12.59 -23.70 30.41
C ARG A 858 -12.03 -25.00 29.80
N GLY A 859 -11.04 -24.87 28.92
CA GLY A 859 -10.35 -25.97 28.25
C GLY A 859 -10.75 -26.12 26.77
N ASP A 860 -10.04 -26.99 26.06
CA ASP A 860 -9.97 -26.95 24.58
C ASP A 860 -10.95 -27.91 23.89
N LYS A 861 -11.62 -28.76 24.69
CA LYS A 861 -12.72 -29.67 24.32
C LYS A 861 -13.90 -28.94 23.67
N ALA A 862 -14.83 -29.69 23.09
CA ALA A 862 -16.07 -29.16 22.53
C ALA A 862 -16.92 -28.39 23.55
N ILE A 863 -17.70 -27.41 23.07
CA ILE A 863 -18.54 -26.54 23.93
C ILE A 863 -19.50 -27.38 24.78
N ALA A 864 -20.27 -28.27 24.13
CA ALA A 864 -21.26 -29.11 24.80
C ALA A 864 -20.63 -30.10 25.79
N GLN A 865 -19.50 -30.72 25.44
CA GLN A 865 -18.74 -31.59 26.34
C GLN A 865 -18.30 -30.84 27.61
N LYS A 866 -17.75 -29.62 27.48
CA LYS A 866 -17.31 -28.82 28.64
C LYS A 866 -18.46 -28.36 29.52
N ALA A 867 -19.63 -28.09 28.94
CA ALA A 867 -20.83 -27.79 29.70
C ALA A 867 -21.28 -29.00 30.52
N ALA A 868 -21.42 -30.19 29.90
CA ALA A 868 -21.79 -31.42 30.60
C ALA A 868 -20.80 -31.80 31.72
N GLU A 869 -19.50 -31.83 31.41
CA GLU A 869 -18.43 -32.13 32.39
C GLU A 869 -18.40 -31.14 33.57
N TYR A 870 -18.77 -29.88 33.36
CA TYR A 870 -18.91 -28.91 34.45
C TYR A 870 -20.17 -29.18 35.28
N MET A 871 -21.32 -29.39 34.63
CA MET A 871 -22.62 -29.60 35.30
C MET A 871 -22.62 -30.87 36.16
N HIS A 872 -22.05 -31.97 35.68
CA HIS A 872 -21.88 -33.19 36.49
C HIS A 872 -21.06 -32.93 37.76
N ARG A 873 -19.98 -32.13 37.67
CA ARG A 873 -19.10 -31.81 38.81
C ARG A 873 -19.78 -30.92 39.87
N ILE A 874 -20.86 -30.22 39.52
CA ILE A 874 -21.65 -29.41 40.45
C ILE A 874 -23.05 -29.99 40.72
N GLU A 875 -23.28 -31.27 40.38
CA GLU A 875 -24.57 -31.98 40.49
C GLU A 875 -25.77 -31.34 39.74
N GLN A 876 -25.55 -30.29 38.93
CA GLN A 876 -26.57 -29.64 38.10
C GLN A 876 -26.97 -30.43 36.83
N LEU A 877 -26.38 -31.61 36.61
CA LEU A 877 -26.82 -32.61 35.63
C LEU A 877 -26.57 -34.02 36.17
N ILE A 878 -27.64 -34.80 36.36
CA ILE A 878 -27.59 -36.17 36.88
C ILE A 878 -27.87 -37.16 35.73
N PRO A 879 -26.88 -37.92 35.24
CA PRO A 879 -27.08 -38.89 34.15
C PRO A 879 -27.61 -40.23 34.65
N VAL A 880 -27.23 -40.63 35.88
CA VAL A 880 -27.63 -41.85 36.57
C VAL A 880 -28.07 -41.48 37.99
N MET A 881 -29.18 -42.05 38.45
CA MET A 881 -29.74 -41.85 39.78
C MET A 881 -30.08 -43.23 40.38
N ASP A 882 -29.99 -43.33 41.71
CA ASP A 882 -30.35 -44.52 42.48
C ASP A 882 -31.69 -44.30 43.24
N GLY A 883 -32.28 -45.39 43.71
CA GLY A 883 -33.53 -45.36 44.48
C GLY A 883 -33.46 -44.54 45.77
N PRO A 884 -32.38 -44.64 46.58
CA PRO A 884 -32.22 -43.83 47.78
C PRO A 884 -32.19 -42.31 47.51
N ARG A 885 -31.48 -41.85 46.47
CA ARG A 885 -31.49 -40.43 46.09
C ARG A 885 -32.86 -40.03 45.57
N LEU A 886 -33.52 -40.84 44.74
CA LEU A 886 -34.86 -40.54 44.26
C LEU A 886 -35.86 -40.38 45.41
N LYS A 887 -35.84 -41.29 46.40
CA LYS A 887 -36.66 -41.16 47.62
C LYS A 887 -36.36 -39.85 48.36
N LEU A 888 -35.08 -39.52 48.53
CA LEU A 888 -34.64 -38.32 49.25
C LEU A 888 -35.23 -37.03 48.64
N GLU A 889 -35.31 -36.92 47.31
CA GLU A 889 -35.93 -35.76 46.64
C GLU A 889 -37.45 -35.70 46.84
N ILE A 890 -38.14 -36.86 46.79
CA ILE A 890 -39.60 -37.00 46.99
C ILE A 890 -40.01 -36.75 48.45
N ASP A 891 -39.09 -36.92 49.41
CA ASP A 891 -39.27 -36.57 50.82
C ASP A 891 -38.91 -35.11 51.12
N GLN A 892 -37.85 -34.55 50.54
CA GLN A 892 -37.40 -33.16 50.80
C GLN A 892 -38.39 -32.13 50.26
N VAL A 893 -38.83 -32.30 49.00
CA VAL A 893 -40.02 -31.63 48.49
C VAL A 893 -41.15 -32.64 48.62
N PRO A 894 -42.26 -32.35 49.36
CA PRO A 894 -43.32 -33.33 49.57
C PRO A 894 -44.14 -33.56 48.29
N LEU A 895 -43.61 -34.40 47.39
CA LEU A 895 -44.21 -34.79 46.11
C LEU A 895 -45.18 -35.97 46.26
N TRP A 896 -45.19 -36.63 47.42
CA TRP A 896 -46.21 -37.59 47.81
C TRP A 896 -47.61 -36.98 47.73
N SER A 897 -48.48 -37.59 46.91
CA SER A 897 -49.83 -37.07 46.64
C SER A 897 -50.88 -37.69 47.59
N LYS A 898 -52.16 -37.67 47.21
CA LYS A 898 -53.21 -38.36 47.98
C LYS A 898 -52.88 -39.84 48.11
N ASN A 899 -53.17 -40.41 49.28
CA ASN A 899 -52.85 -41.79 49.64
C ASN A 899 -51.34 -42.09 49.67
N ASN A 900 -50.50 -41.05 49.77
CA ASN A 900 -49.04 -41.14 49.92
C ASN A 900 -48.32 -41.90 48.78
N THR A 901 -48.83 -41.73 47.55
CA THR A 901 -48.22 -42.25 46.32
C THR A 901 -47.91 -41.13 45.33
N VAL A 902 -47.05 -41.42 44.35
CA VAL A 902 -46.76 -40.54 43.21
C VAL A 902 -46.56 -41.40 41.96
N SER A 903 -47.07 -40.98 40.79
CA SER A 903 -46.89 -41.76 39.57
C SER A 903 -45.56 -41.45 38.88
N LEU A 904 -45.00 -42.42 38.16
CA LEU A 904 -43.77 -42.24 37.39
C LEU A 904 -43.88 -41.10 36.36
N ASP A 905 -45.05 -40.93 35.74
CA ASP A 905 -45.34 -39.81 34.83
C ASP A 905 -45.39 -38.46 35.54
N ALA A 906 -45.93 -38.41 36.76
CA ALA A 906 -45.94 -37.20 37.58
C ALA A 906 -44.52 -36.81 38.02
N LEU A 907 -43.68 -37.78 38.40
CA LEU A 907 -42.26 -37.51 38.68
C LEU A 907 -41.51 -37.01 37.44
N ALA A 908 -41.68 -37.66 36.29
CA ALA A 908 -41.08 -37.21 35.03
C ALA A 908 -41.53 -35.78 34.67
N GLU A 909 -42.79 -35.43 34.94
CA GLU A 909 -43.31 -34.06 34.81
C GLU A 909 -42.71 -33.09 35.84
N TYR A 910 -42.61 -33.47 37.11
CA TYR A 910 -42.11 -32.58 38.17
C TYR A 910 -40.62 -32.26 37.99
N PHE A 911 -39.78 -33.29 37.82
CA PHE A 911 -38.34 -33.14 37.58
C PHE A 911 -38.03 -32.32 36.32
N SER A 912 -38.89 -32.39 35.28
CA SER A 912 -38.69 -31.62 34.05
C SER A 912 -39.20 -30.17 34.12
N ARG A 913 -40.26 -29.89 34.91
CA ARG A 913 -40.84 -28.54 35.04
C ARG A 913 -40.22 -27.68 36.13
N TYR A 914 -39.94 -28.23 37.31
CA TYR A 914 -39.56 -27.45 38.48
C TYR A 914 -38.04 -27.35 38.64
N ILE A 915 -37.54 -26.12 38.70
CA ILE A 915 -36.09 -25.81 38.73
C ILE A 915 -35.46 -26.13 40.10
N TYR A 916 -36.27 -26.15 41.17
CA TYR A 916 -35.83 -26.56 42.51
C TYR A 916 -35.66 -28.09 42.69
N LEU A 917 -35.95 -28.90 41.66
CA LEU A 917 -35.67 -30.34 41.68
C LEU A 917 -34.40 -30.65 40.87
N PRO A 918 -33.63 -31.70 41.20
CA PRO A 918 -32.42 -32.03 40.46
C PRO A 918 -32.67 -32.30 38.98
N ARG A 919 -31.73 -31.87 38.14
CA ARG A 919 -31.82 -31.97 36.70
C ARG A 919 -31.33 -33.32 36.19
N ILE A 920 -32.23 -34.29 36.12
CA ILE A 920 -31.98 -35.59 35.47
C ILE A 920 -31.78 -35.42 33.96
N ALA A 921 -30.85 -36.18 33.36
CA ALA A 921 -30.52 -36.06 31.94
C ALA A 921 -31.69 -36.44 31.01
N SER A 922 -32.40 -37.52 31.34
CA SER A 922 -33.58 -37.97 30.60
C SER A 922 -34.53 -38.80 31.48
N ARG A 923 -35.66 -39.26 30.90
CA ARG A 923 -36.64 -40.11 31.60
C ARG A 923 -36.05 -41.48 31.98
N GLU A 924 -35.11 -41.99 31.20
CA GLU A 924 -34.43 -43.27 31.44
C GLU A 924 -33.63 -43.25 32.75
N THR A 925 -33.03 -42.11 33.13
CA THR A 925 -32.39 -41.90 34.44
C THR A 925 -33.37 -42.14 35.60
N LEU A 926 -34.62 -41.69 35.45
CA LEU A 926 -35.67 -41.85 36.46
C LEU A 926 -36.23 -43.28 36.49
N VAL A 927 -36.38 -43.92 35.33
CA VAL A 927 -36.79 -45.34 35.23
C VAL A 927 -35.77 -46.23 35.96
N HIS A 928 -34.47 -46.04 35.68
CA HIS A 928 -33.38 -46.77 36.34
C HIS A 928 -33.42 -46.62 37.87
N ALA A 929 -33.61 -45.39 38.37
CA ALA A 929 -33.70 -45.13 39.81
C ALA A 929 -34.90 -45.83 40.48
N VAL A 930 -36.00 -46.04 39.76
CA VAL A 930 -37.16 -46.78 40.25
C VAL A 930 -36.93 -48.30 40.22
N GLU A 931 -36.32 -48.83 39.15
CA GLU A 931 -35.95 -50.26 39.06
C GLU A 931 -34.94 -50.65 40.16
N ASP A 932 -33.88 -49.85 40.34
CA ASP A 932 -32.91 -49.96 41.43
C ASP A 932 -33.63 -49.90 42.80
N GLY A 933 -34.45 -48.86 43.01
CA GLY A 933 -35.13 -48.62 44.27
C GLY A 933 -36.05 -49.76 44.72
N VAL A 934 -36.81 -50.36 43.80
CA VAL A 934 -37.70 -51.50 44.11
C VAL A 934 -36.89 -52.79 44.34
N SER A 935 -35.76 -52.96 43.67
CA SER A 935 -34.90 -54.14 43.82
C SER A 935 -34.15 -54.23 45.15
N SER A 936 -34.12 -53.15 45.93
CA SER A 936 -33.44 -53.10 47.22
C SER A 936 -34.12 -54.03 48.25
N LEU A 937 -33.39 -55.03 48.74
CA LEU A 937 -33.79 -55.85 49.90
C LEU A 937 -33.91 -55.06 51.22
N THR A 938 -33.64 -53.74 51.20
CA THR A 938 -33.76 -52.81 52.34
C THR A 938 -34.70 -51.64 52.05
N TRP A 939 -35.61 -51.81 51.08
CA TRP A 939 -36.52 -50.78 50.57
C TRP A 939 -37.34 -50.07 51.66
N ASN A 940 -37.68 -50.75 52.75
CA ASN A 940 -38.21 -50.15 53.95
C ASN A 940 -37.10 -50.01 55.01
N PRO A 941 -36.72 -48.80 55.47
CA PRO A 941 -37.26 -47.47 55.13
C PRO A 941 -36.49 -46.71 54.02
N HIS A 942 -35.57 -47.35 53.29
CA HIS A 942 -34.55 -46.64 52.50
C HIS A 942 -34.94 -46.25 51.06
N THR A 943 -35.95 -46.88 50.45
CA THR A 943 -36.47 -46.55 49.11
C THR A 943 -38.01 -46.50 49.14
N PHE A 944 -38.71 -47.31 48.35
CA PHE A 944 -40.15 -47.26 48.12
C PHE A 944 -40.66 -48.60 47.54
N ALA A 945 -41.96 -48.82 47.63
CA ALA A 945 -42.64 -49.90 46.89
C ALA A 945 -43.25 -49.36 45.58
N LEU A 946 -43.70 -50.26 44.70
CA LEU A 946 -44.27 -49.94 43.40
C LEU A 946 -45.57 -50.72 43.15
N ALA A 947 -46.57 -50.13 42.50
CA ALA A 947 -47.84 -50.79 42.18
C ALA A 947 -48.42 -50.37 40.82
N SER A 948 -49.19 -51.27 40.18
CA SER A 948 -49.94 -50.99 38.95
C SER A 948 -51.16 -50.08 39.17
N GLY A 949 -51.66 -49.94 40.40
CA GLY A 949 -52.89 -49.18 40.69
C GLY A 949 -53.31 -49.18 42.15
N TYR A 950 -54.46 -48.53 42.41
CA TYR A 950 -55.13 -48.46 43.71
C TYR A 950 -56.63 -48.66 43.52
N ASP A 951 -57.21 -49.58 44.27
CA ASP A 951 -58.64 -49.87 44.35
C ASP A 951 -59.26 -49.05 45.50
N PRO A 952 -60.06 -48.01 45.21
CA PRO A 952 -60.64 -47.15 46.23
C PRO A 952 -61.83 -47.78 46.97
N ASP A 953 -62.43 -48.84 46.43
CA ASP A 953 -63.55 -49.55 47.06
C ASP A 953 -63.05 -50.63 48.05
N LYS A 954 -61.78 -51.06 47.92
CA LYS A 954 -61.10 -52.02 48.82
C LYS A 954 -59.96 -51.42 49.66
N GLU A 955 -59.65 -50.15 49.46
CA GLU A 955 -58.49 -49.43 50.06
C GLU A 955 -57.12 -50.12 49.86
N ARG A 956 -56.93 -50.87 48.76
CA ARG A 956 -55.72 -51.68 48.49
C ARG A 956 -55.05 -51.34 47.17
N PHE A 957 -53.74 -51.50 47.11
CA PHE A 957 -52.94 -51.38 45.89
C PHE A 957 -52.93 -52.70 45.10
N THR A 958 -52.82 -52.61 43.78
CA THR A 958 -52.84 -53.77 42.87
C THR A 958 -51.46 -53.99 42.25
N ASP A 959 -51.03 -55.25 42.18
CA ASP A 959 -49.69 -55.68 41.73
C ASP A 959 -48.55 -54.96 42.48
N LEU A 960 -48.49 -55.15 43.80
CA LEU A 960 -47.51 -54.52 44.67
C LEU A 960 -46.16 -55.25 44.59
N HIS A 961 -45.13 -54.55 44.11
CA HIS A 961 -43.76 -55.02 43.95
C HIS A 961 -42.82 -54.31 44.94
N ALA A 962 -42.05 -55.09 45.70
CA ALA A 962 -41.08 -54.56 46.67
C ALA A 962 -40.01 -55.60 47.05
N GLY A 963 -38.73 -55.22 46.99
CA GLY A 963 -37.60 -56.10 47.32
C GLY A 963 -37.23 -57.11 46.22
N GLU A 964 -37.65 -56.88 44.97
CA GLU A 964 -37.47 -57.80 43.85
C GLU A 964 -37.04 -57.10 42.55
N GLN A 965 -36.37 -57.83 41.65
CA GLN A 965 -35.90 -57.29 40.37
C GLN A 965 -37.02 -57.25 39.33
N ILE A 966 -37.61 -56.07 39.15
CA ILE A 966 -38.53 -55.76 38.05
C ILE A 966 -37.81 -55.20 36.82
N ARG A 967 -38.49 -55.18 35.67
CA ARG A 967 -38.12 -54.35 34.51
C ARG A 967 -39.33 -53.59 33.99
N LEU A 968 -39.22 -52.27 33.95
CA LEU A 968 -40.26 -51.36 33.49
C LEU A 968 -40.27 -51.27 31.96
N SER A 969 -40.77 -52.33 31.32
CA SER A 969 -41.22 -52.24 29.93
C SER A 969 -42.29 -51.15 29.77
N SER A 970 -42.40 -50.56 28.58
CA SER A 970 -43.12 -49.29 28.36
C SER A 970 -44.65 -49.41 28.43
N MET A 971 -45.21 -49.57 29.63
CA MET A 971 -46.65 -49.52 29.89
C MET A 971 -47.02 -48.68 31.13
N GLU A 972 -47.92 -47.73 30.88
CA GLU A 972 -49.04 -47.25 31.69
C GLU A 972 -48.93 -47.22 33.24
N LYS A 973 -48.94 -46.00 33.80
CA LYS A 973 -49.54 -45.63 35.11
C LYS A 973 -48.99 -46.28 36.39
N VAL A 974 -47.74 -46.75 36.37
CA VAL A 974 -46.97 -47.13 37.56
C VAL A 974 -47.06 -46.08 38.69
N LEU A 975 -47.44 -46.54 39.89
CA LEU A 975 -47.45 -45.78 41.15
C LEU A 975 -46.25 -46.17 42.03
N ILE A 976 -45.61 -45.19 42.65
CA ILE A 976 -44.55 -45.34 43.65
C ILE A 976 -45.14 -44.99 45.02
N LEU A 977 -44.84 -45.77 46.06
CA LEU A 977 -45.48 -45.69 47.38
C LEU A 977 -44.47 -45.47 48.50
N GLN A 978 -44.86 -44.73 49.54
CA GLN A 978 -44.09 -44.67 50.79
C GLN A 978 -43.89 -46.09 51.36
N PRO A 979 -42.66 -46.46 51.76
CA PRO A 979 -42.33 -47.85 52.09
C PRO A 979 -43.12 -48.39 53.28
N GLN A 980 -43.53 -47.55 54.23
CA GLN A 980 -44.36 -47.94 55.38
C GLN A 980 -45.76 -48.44 54.96
N ILE A 981 -46.30 -47.95 53.84
CA ILE A 981 -47.64 -48.30 53.36
C ILE A 981 -47.59 -49.54 52.48
N GLY A 982 -46.54 -49.67 51.65
CA GLY A 982 -46.24 -50.95 50.99
C GLY A 982 -46.07 -52.08 52.02
N GLN A 983 -45.34 -51.83 53.10
CA GLN A 983 -45.14 -52.82 54.16
C GLN A 983 -46.45 -53.21 54.84
N GLY A 984 -47.28 -52.23 55.21
CA GLY A 984 -48.57 -52.50 55.84
C GLY A 984 -49.51 -53.37 54.99
N GLN A 985 -49.48 -53.23 53.66
CA GLN A 985 -50.24 -54.15 52.79
C GLN A 985 -49.58 -55.53 52.70
N VAL A 986 -48.25 -55.62 52.52
CA VAL A 986 -47.53 -56.91 52.48
C VAL A 986 -47.75 -57.72 53.77
N ASP A 987 -47.67 -57.08 54.93
CA ASP A 987 -47.90 -57.72 56.23
C ASP A 987 -49.35 -58.24 56.32
N SER A 988 -50.35 -57.45 55.90
CA SER A 988 -51.75 -57.88 55.86
C SER A 988 -52.04 -58.99 54.84
N GLU A 989 -51.25 -59.06 53.76
CA GLU A 989 -51.35 -60.12 52.74
C GLU A 989 -50.74 -61.43 53.23
N ILE A 990 -49.72 -61.37 54.10
CA ILE A 990 -49.23 -62.55 54.82
C ILE A 990 -50.29 -63.02 55.83
N GLU A 991 -50.80 -62.12 56.69
CA GLU A 991 -51.81 -62.47 57.70
C GLU A 991 -53.09 -63.06 57.08
N SER A 992 -53.63 -62.46 56.02
CA SER A 992 -54.86 -62.95 55.37
C SER A 992 -54.70 -64.31 54.64
N ASN A 993 -53.51 -64.65 54.15
CA ASN A 993 -53.24 -65.96 53.54
C ASN A 993 -53.10 -67.08 54.60
N GLU A 994 -52.87 -66.76 55.87
CA GLU A 994 -52.87 -67.76 56.95
C GLU A 994 -54.29 -68.11 57.42
N GLU A 995 -55.29 -67.22 57.29
CA GLU A 995 -56.67 -67.49 57.72
C GLU A 995 -57.49 -68.35 56.74
N ASP A 996 -57.31 -68.19 55.43
CA ASP A 996 -58.14 -68.84 54.38
C ASP A 996 -57.85 -70.36 54.17
N SER A 997 -57.01 -70.98 55.02
CA SER A 997 -56.43 -72.31 54.77
C SER A 997 -57.23 -73.52 55.29
N PHE A 998 -58.54 -73.40 55.58
CA PHE A 998 -59.35 -74.46 56.24
C PHE A 998 -60.77 -74.69 55.65
N GLY A 999 -60.92 -75.42 54.52
CA GLY A 999 -62.23 -75.94 54.04
C GLY A 999 -62.27 -76.65 52.65
N GLY A 1000 -63.26 -77.54 52.39
CA GLY A 1000 -63.49 -78.34 51.14
C GLY A 1000 -64.89 -79.03 51.15
N GLU A 1001 -65.40 -79.80 50.17
CA GLU A 1001 -64.99 -80.39 48.86
C GLU A 1001 -66.19 -80.30 47.85
N GLY A 1002 -66.36 -80.97 46.67
CA GLY A 1002 -65.67 -82.04 45.91
C GLY A 1002 -66.53 -82.57 44.70
N ALA A 1003 -66.05 -83.63 44.00
CA ALA A 1003 -66.66 -84.39 42.85
C ALA A 1003 -66.79 -83.67 41.45
N VAL A 1004 -66.64 -84.25 40.23
CA VAL A 1004 -66.63 -85.62 39.59
C VAL A 1004 -68.01 -86.05 39.00
N GLU A 1005 -68.24 -86.58 37.77
CA GLU A 1005 -67.43 -87.24 36.68
C GLU A 1005 -67.98 -87.01 35.22
N ASP A 1006 -67.50 -87.77 34.20
CA ASP A 1006 -68.04 -88.04 32.81
C ASP A 1006 -68.08 -86.92 31.71
N GLU A 1007 -68.05 -87.18 30.37
CA GLU A 1007 -67.36 -88.23 29.55
C GLU A 1007 -67.30 -87.87 28.00
N LYS A 1008 -66.33 -88.47 27.27
CA LYS A 1008 -66.27 -88.81 25.80
C LYS A 1008 -66.35 -87.76 24.63
N THR A 1009 -65.23 -87.75 23.88
CA THR A 1009 -65.07 -87.93 22.39
C THR A 1009 -64.90 -86.79 21.34
N LYS A 1010 -63.67 -86.80 20.75
CA LYS A 1010 -63.27 -86.69 19.31
C LYS A 1010 -62.90 -85.33 18.65
N THR A 1011 -61.81 -85.41 17.86
CA THR A 1011 -61.26 -84.50 16.81
C THR A 1011 -60.90 -83.07 17.22
N GLY A 1012 -59.65 -82.59 17.10
CA GLY A 1012 -58.39 -83.26 16.71
C GLY A 1012 -57.19 -82.30 16.55
N THR A 1013 -55.98 -82.86 16.39
CA THR A 1013 -54.65 -82.21 16.17
C THR A 1013 -54.03 -81.36 17.30
N ASP A 1014 -52.70 -81.53 17.45
CA ASP A 1014 -51.65 -80.76 18.17
C ASP A 1014 -51.76 -80.44 19.69
N GLY A 1015 -50.60 -80.50 20.38
CA GLY A 1015 -50.40 -79.93 21.73
C GLY A 1015 -49.91 -80.89 22.82
N GLY A 1016 -48.64 -80.76 23.26
CA GLY A 1016 -48.00 -81.62 24.28
C GLY A 1016 -48.47 -81.43 25.74
N SER A 1017 -48.07 -82.34 26.63
CA SER A 1017 -48.68 -82.53 27.96
C SER A 1017 -47.87 -82.02 29.17
N GLY A 1018 -48.58 -81.66 30.25
CA GLY A 1018 -48.41 -82.40 31.52
C GLY A 1018 -47.94 -81.65 32.79
N SER A 1019 -48.75 -81.71 33.84
CA SER A 1019 -48.38 -81.78 35.27
C SER A 1019 -49.62 -82.25 36.07
N GLY A 1020 -49.56 -82.73 37.31
CA GLY A 1020 -48.42 -83.06 38.17
C GLY A 1020 -48.91 -83.30 39.61
N GLY A 1021 -48.67 -84.48 40.17
CA GLY A 1021 -49.11 -84.84 41.53
C GLY A 1021 -48.01 -84.71 42.59
N LEU A 1022 -48.40 -84.83 43.87
CA LEU A 1022 -47.52 -84.88 45.04
C LEU A 1022 -46.38 -85.91 44.88
N GLN A 1023 -45.11 -85.46 44.94
CA GLN A 1023 -44.07 -86.17 45.70
C GLN A 1023 -42.77 -85.37 45.98
N ARG A 1024 -41.92 -85.98 46.80
CA ARG A 1024 -40.70 -85.46 47.45
C ARG A 1024 -39.58 -85.02 46.50
N PRO A 1025 -38.62 -84.20 46.99
CA PRO A 1025 -37.59 -83.59 46.15
C PRO A 1025 -36.57 -84.59 45.59
N VAL A 1026 -36.15 -84.34 44.34
CA VAL A 1026 -35.01 -84.97 43.69
C VAL A 1026 -34.10 -83.85 43.15
N LYS A 1027 -32.79 -83.98 43.33
CA LYS A 1027 -31.81 -83.00 42.82
C LYS A 1027 -31.90 -82.87 41.30
N PRO A 1028 -31.81 -81.65 40.73
CA PRO A 1028 -31.30 -81.47 39.38
C PRO A 1028 -29.92 -82.12 39.26
N ALA A 1029 -29.70 -82.88 38.18
CA ALA A 1029 -28.43 -83.56 37.93
C ALA A 1029 -27.35 -82.59 37.43
N GLU A 1030 -26.09 -83.04 37.42
CA GLU A 1030 -24.99 -82.32 36.78
C GLU A 1030 -25.31 -82.12 35.29
N ALA A 1031 -25.57 -80.88 34.87
CA ALA A 1031 -25.68 -80.55 33.46
C ALA A 1031 -24.33 -80.77 32.78
N ALA A 1032 -24.29 -81.62 31.75
CA ALA A 1032 -23.05 -82.01 31.10
C ALA A 1032 -22.27 -80.79 30.60
N ALA A 1033 -21.02 -80.62 31.07
CA ALA A 1033 -20.21 -79.44 30.82
C ALA A 1033 -20.07 -79.13 29.31
N LYS A 1034 -20.40 -77.90 28.92
CA LYS A 1034 -20.39 -77.43 27.52
C LYS A 1034 -18.94 -77.26 27.03
N LYS A 1035 -18.41 -78.24 26.31
CA LYS A 1035 -16.98 -78.31 25.93
C LYS A 1035 -16.55 -77.44 24.73
N ARG A 1036 -17.46 -76.69 24.11
CA ARG A 1036 -17.19 -75.83 22.95
C ARG A 1036 -18.16 -74.66 22.91
N PHE A 1037 -17.63 -73.46 22.69
CA PHE A 1037 -18.37 -72.27 22.29
C PHE A 1037 -18.16 -72.00 20.79
N TYR A 1038 -19.15 -71.38 20.14
CA TYR A 1038 -19.03 -70.79 18.81
C TYR A 1038 -20.11 -69.71 18.66
N GLY A 1039 -19.85 -68.69 17.85
CA GLY A 1039 -20.77 -67.60 17.57
C GLY A 1039 -20.16 -66.61 16.57
N THR A 1040 -21.03 -65.88 15.88
CA THR A 1040 -20.69 -64.86 14.87
C THR A 1040 -21.43 -63.57 15.24
N VAL A 1041 -20.87 -62.40 14.93
CA VAL A 1041 -21.49 -61.12 15.26
C VAL A 1041 -21.10 -60.04 14.26
N ASP A 1042 -22.10 -59.35 13.71
CA ASP A 1042 -21.88 -58.33 12.68
C ASP A 1042 -21.34 -57.03 13.31
N LEU A 1043 -20.22 -56.56 12.77
CA LEU A 1043 -19.55 -55.34 13.20
C LEU A 1043 -19.86 -54.21 12.21
N ASN A 1044 -20.19 -53.03 12.73
CA ASN A 1044 -20.39 -51.86 11.87
C ASN A 1044 -19.01 -51.41 11.32
N PRO A 1045 -18.81 -51.37 9.98
CA PRO A 1045 -17.50 -51.07 9.39
C PRO A 1045 -17.00 -49.66 9.70
N HIS A 1046 -17.88 -48.72 10.07
CA HIS A 1046 -17.51 -47.36 10.46
C HIS A 1046 -17.13 -47.21 11.95
N ALA A 1047 -17.32 -48.24 12.78
CA ALA A 1047 -16.98 -48.21 14.21
C ALA A 1047 -16.66 -49.60 14.81
N PRO A 1048 -15.77 -50.42 14.22
CA PRO A 1048 -15.55 -51.81 14.64
C PRO A 1048 -14.88 -51.94 16.02
N SER A 1049 -14.07 -50.96 16.43
CA SER A 1049 -13.28 -51.00 17.67
C SER A 1049 -14.14 -51.05 18.94
N GLY A 1050 -15.26 -50.33 18.98
CA GLY A 1050 -16.14 -50.27 20.16
C GLY A 1050 -16.74 -51.64 20.50
N LYS A 1051 -17.39 -52.29 19.52
CA LYS A 1051 -17.93 -53.64 19.71
C LYS A 1051 -16.84 -54.67 20.01
N MET A 1052 -15.67 -54.58 19.37
CA MET A 1052 -14.57 -55.53 19.64
C MET A 1052 -13.98 -55.38 21.05
N GLY A 1053 -13.99 -54.18 21.64
CA GLY A 1053 -13.69 -54.00 23.07
C GLY A 1053 -14.67 -54.79 23.95
N THR A 1054 -15.97 -54.58 23.78
CA THR A 1054 -17.00 -55.30 24.52
C THR A 1054 -16.96 -56.81 24.30
N ILE A 1055 -16.66 -57.29 23.09
CA ILE A 1055 -16.50 -58.73 22.81
C ILE A 1055 -15.24 -59.28 23.51
N ALA A 1056 -14.15 -58.51 23.58
CA ALA A 1056 -12.95 -58.91 24.29
C ALA A 1056 -13.18 -59.04 25.80
N GLU A 1057 -13.92 -58.11 26.39
CA GLU A 1057 -14.23 -58.08 27.84
C GLU A 1057 -15.33 -59.10 28.20
N GLU A 1058 -16.52 -58.99 27.61
CA GLU A 1058 -17.71 -59.77 27.99
C GLU A 1058 -17.71 -61.23 27.47
N VAL A 1059 -16.84 -61.58 26.51
CA VAL A 1059 -16.81 -62.93 25.92
C VAL A 1059 -15.41 -63.55 25.94
N LEU A 1060 -14.40 -62.89 25.36
CA LEU A 1060 -13.08 -63.52 25.22
C LEU A 1060 -12.33 -63.63 26.55
N ALA A 1061 -12.41 -62.63 27.44
CA ALA A 1061 -11.78 -62.69 28.75
C ALA A 1061 -12.38 -63.79 29.64
N HIS A 1062 -13.70 -63.96 29.63
CA HIS A 1062 -14.37 -65.05 30.36
C HIS A 1062 -13.98 -66.43 29.82
N LEU A 1063 -13.97 -66.64 28.50
CA LEU A 1063 -13.53 -67.89 27.89
C LEU A 1063 -12.04 -68.18 28.14
N ALA A 1064 -11.20 -67.14 28.23
CA ALA A 1064 -9.78 -67.27 28.57
C ALA A 1064 -9.53 -67.55 30.06
N ALA A 1065 -10.37 -67.00 30.96
CA ALA A 1065 -10.30 -67.25 32.40
C ALA A 1065 -10.57 -68.72 32.75
N ASP A 1066 -11.51 -69.37 32.04
CA ASP A 1066 -11.76 -70.82 32.11
C ASP A 1066 -10.64 -71.67 31.45
N GLY A 1067 -9.57 -71.05 30.95
CA GLY A 1067 -8.41 -71.73 30.36
C GLY A 1067 -8.67 -72.35 28.98
N ALA A 1068 -9.76 -71.96 28.30
CA ALA A 1068 -10.08 -72.49 26.98
C ALA A 1068 -9.10 -71.99 25.91
N ARG A 1069 -8.77 -72.85 24.93
CA ARG A 1069 -7.97 -72.44 23.77
C ARG A 1069 -8.83 -71.63 22.80
N VAL A 1070 -8.95 -70.34 23.07
CA VAL A 1070 -9.61 -69.36 22.19
C VAL A 1070 -8.83 -69.25 20.86
N LYS A 1071 -9.56 -69.22 19.74
CA LYS A 1071 -9.04 -68.79 18.43
C LYS A 1071 -10.08 -67.86 17.81
N VAL A 1072 -9.69 -66.63 17.53
CA VAL A 1072 -10.52 -65.63 16.85
C VAL A 1072 -10.21 -65.68 15.35
N HIS A 1073 -11.24 -65.56 14.53
CA HIS A 1073 -11.13 -65.31 13.09
C HIS A 1073 -11.82 -63.98 12.80
N LEU A 1074 -11.22 -63.18 11.90
CA LEU A 1074 -11.83 -61.98 11.36
C LEU A 1074 -11.99 -62.17 9.86
N GLU A 1075 -13.23 -62.06 9.40
CA GLU A 1075 -13.64 -62.16 8.01
C GLU A 1075 -14.16 -60.78 7.60
N ILE A 1076 -13.84 -60.35 6.38
CA ILE A 1076 -14.20 -59.02 5.86
C ILE A 1076 -14.68 -59.22 4.42
N GLU A 1077 -15.99 -59.11 4.25
CA GLU A 1077 -16.69 -59.24 2.98
C GLU A 1077 -17.17 -57.85 2.52
N ALA A 1078 -17.07 -57.58 1.22
CA ALA A 1078 -17.47 -56.30 0.63
C ALA A 1078 -17.85 -56.47 -0.85
N GLU A 1079 -19.11 -56.23 -1.16
CA GLU A 1079 -19.64 -56.20 -2.53
C GLU A 1079 -19.70 -54.76 -3.07
N SER A 1080 -19.58 -54.60 -4.38
CA SER A 1080 -19.81 -53.32 -5.07
C SER A 1080 -20.50 -53.55 -6.41
N ALA A 1081 -21.71 -53.01 -6.57
CA ALA A 1081 -22.54 -53.18 -7.77
C ALA A 1081 -21.94 -52.56 -9.05
N GLU A 1082 -20.94 -51.68 -8.93
CA GLU A 1082 -20.20 -51.09 -10.05
C GLU A 1082 -18.72 -51.59 -10.09
N GLY A 1083 -18.38 -52.57 -9.25
CA GLY A 1083 -17.01 -53.07 -9.06
C GLY A 1083 -16.14 -52.18 -8.17
N PHE A 1084 -14.85 -52.52 -8.05
CA PHE A 1084 -13.87 -51.76 -7.29
C PHE A 1084 -12.82 -51.14 -8.22
N SER A 1085 -12.42 -49.89 -7.95
CA SER A 1085 -11.40 -49.20 -8.74
C SER A 1085 -10.00 -49.78 -8.53
N GLU A 1086 -9.13 -49.78 -9.55
CA GLU A 1086 -7.78 -50.35 -9.46
C GLU A 1086 -6.95 -49.72 -8.32
N GLU A 1087 -7.12 -48.42 -8.06
CA GLU A 1087 -6.44 -47.73 -6.96
C GLU A 1087 -6.88 -48.28 -5.59
N THR A 1088 -8.18 -48.56 -5.41
CA THR A 1088 -8.71 -49.22 -4.22
C THR A 1088 -8.20 -50.66 -4.09
N VAL A 1089 -8.25 -51.44 -5.17
CA VAL A 1089 -7.80 -52.84 -5.20
C VAL A 1089 -6.31 -52.95 -4.81
N ASN A 1090 -5.45 -52.14 -5.43
CA ASN A 1090 -4.02 -52.12 -5.11
C ASN A 1090 -3.77 -51.69 -3.65
N THR A 1091 -4.42 -50.61 -3.20
CA THR A 1091 -4.28 -50.09 -1.83
C THR A 1091 -4.71 -51.12 -0.78
N VAL A 1092 -5.81 -51.85 -1.01
CA VAL A 1092 -6.30 -52.88 -0.07
C VAL A 1092 -5.38 -54.10 -0.09
N LEU A 1093 -4.89 -54.55 -1.25
CA LEU A 1093 -3.97 -55.69 -1.34
C LEU A 1093 -2.60 -55.40 -0.71
N GLU A 1094 -2.06 -54.18 -0.82
CA GLU A 1094 -0.82 -53.78 -0.17
C GLU A 1094 -0.97 -53.65 1.36
N ASN A 1095 -2.07 -53.04 1.83
CA ASN A 1095 -2.35 -52.92 3.26
C ASN A 1095 -2.62 -54.30 3.90
N THR A 1096 -3.43 -55.16 3.29
CA THR A 1096 -3.68 -56.54 3.80
C THR A 1096 -2.47 -57.47 3.65
N ARG A 1097 -1.48 -57.14 2.80
CA ARG A 1097 -0.15 -57.77 2.82
C ARG A 1097 0.66 -57.31 4.04
N THR A 1098 0.68 -56.02 4.32
CA THR A 1098 1.39 -55.44 5.47
C THR A 1098 0.80 -55.88 6.81
N LEU A 1099 -0.52 -56.04 6.88
CA LEU A 1099 -1.27 -56.52 8.05
C LEU A 1099 -1.34 -58.05 8.18
N GLY A 1100 -0.66 -58.81 7.32
CA GLY A 1100 -0.44 -60.25 7.51
C GLY A 1100 -1.64 -61.19 7.25
N PHE A 1101 -2.66 -60.77 6.49
CA PHE A 1101 -3.84 -61.61 6.18
C PHE A 1101 -3.44 -62.91 5.47
N GLU A 1102 -3.87 -64.07 5.97
CA GLU A 1102 -3.50 -65.39 5.42
C GLU A 1102 -4.22 -65.72 4.10
N GLN A 1103 -5.52 -65.40 4.00
CA GLN A 1103 -6.31 -65.47 2.77
C GLN A 1103 -6.79 -64.06 2.41
N LYS A 1104 -6.65 -63.68 1.14
CA LYS A 1104 -7.05 -62.37 0.59
C LYS A 1104 -7.04 -62.39 -0.94
N GLY A 1105 -7.96 -61.65 -1.54
CA GLY A 1105 -8.09 -61.45 -2.97
C GLY A 1105 -9.27 -60.52 -3.27
N PHE A 1106 -9.39 -60.11 -4.52
CA PHE A 1106 -10.65 -59.64 -5.11
C PHE A 1106 -11.01 -60.65 -6.20
N GLU A 1107 -12.23 -61.16 -6.19
CA GLU A 1107 -12.71 -62.12 -7.18
C GLU A 1107 -13.56 -61.40 -8.25
N GLN A 1108 -13.76 -62.05 -9.39
CA GLN A 1108 -14.65 -61.59 -10.46
C GLN A 1108 -15.79 -62.60 -10.58
N GLU A 1109 -17.03 -62.13 -10.41
CA GLU A 1109 -18.25 -62.86 -10.74
C GLU A 1109 -18.58 -62.81 -12.25
#